data_AF-A0A1D9PDU4-F1
#
_entry.id   AF-A0A1D9PDU4-F1
#
_cell.length_a   1.000
_cell.length_b   1.000
_cell.length_c   1.000
_cell.angle_alpha   90.00
_cell.angle_beta   90.00
_cell.angle_gamma   90.00
#
_symmetry.space_group_name_H-M   'P 1'
#
loop_
_entity.id
_entity.type
_entity.pdbx_description
1 polymer ?
#
loop_
_entity_poly.entity_id
_entity_poly.type
_entity_poly.pdbx_seq_one_letter_code
_entity_poly.pdbx_strand_id
1 'polypeptide(L)'
;MVTDFIVNKKFSLVFLFWVVVSFGFLQAQDNKSVADVEKVYLHTDRTRYFVGEDLWYKAYNVRAYNNILFDNSNILYVELISPESKIIARNKTNLELGLGKGDFKLLDSLGVKPGVYQIRAYTNWNRNFGEDFVFKKNIEIIDAFESHSNATEKQNTAVESKAIGTVKNNDFKLEFFPEGGSLIENVASVVGFKAVDSGGNPINVKGEIYDSGNELVTAFESPHDGMGKFQLVPIEGKKYFAKIKSLSGDELKLELPNVLKQGYVVSFRGFKGRNIVSVTTNEATLVQNPNAVLAVVCKARGISYFESEFTLTQAAVSFELPKEKIPDGISQITLYDKNNKPQSERLVYIEKEADLDVQLVADKASYKPNEKTAITISSKTKAGMPKSASFSLSVTDMNGEVQDQDLGTSISSYFLMESDIRGKVHHPAYYFDIANPKRLDHLENLLLTQGWRDFAWKTIPKANDTINYKAEKGISITGRVKQLLGEKPLVNINLTLALINKKHMNIFNTATDANGVFKFEDIMFSEKTNMFLNSRNEKGKFRGEIIVNPIEQTPISVLFQKEEIDWTDATQKIVDNVFKKNVAFGIKPENILEEVQITAKKKSQTISFYGIADNTYVPDETATTFTDIYDMMVQKVPGLVSEDDSVRFQRFDGAPLFLLNGIEVFKTEIDFILPSDVQKIEIVRGSQATMYYGNAAANGIVAVYTKPGTKPAEKGGFHAIKKEIDGFYTARVFYMPNPEKPNPELDNIASVRNTIYWNPYVHPDKTGNVTVSFDNTKVETKVKVDLEGITASGIPVVKKFYYTIKK
;
A
#
# COMPACT_ATOMS: atom_id res chain seq x y z
N MET A 1 35.32 54.94 -36.16
CA MET A 1 35.41 53.47 -35.95
C MET A 1 36.01 53.11 -34.58
N VAL A 2 35.67 53.85 -33.52
CA VAL A 2 36.05 53.56 -32.12
C VAL A 2 34.90 53.86 -31.14
N THR A 3 33.88 54.62 -31.57
CA THR A 3 32.68 54.94 -30.78
C THR A 3 31.64 53.82 -30.74
N ASP A 4 31.55 52.96 -31.77
CA ASP A 4 30.59 51.84 -31.79
C ASP A 4 31.02 50.63 -30.95
N PHE A 5 32.29 50.56 -30.54
CA PHE A 5 32.81 49.43 -29.76
C PHE A 5 32.59 49.59 -28.24
N ILE A 6 32.31 50.80 -27.75
CA ILE A 6 32.14 51.09 -26.31
C ILE A 6 30.68 50.96 -25.87
N VAL A 7 29.71 51.17 -26.78
CA VAL A 7 28.28 51.03 -26.47
C VAL A 7 27.88 49.55 -26.31
N ASN A 8 28.52 48.64 -27.05
CA ASN A 8 28.19 47.21 -27.01
C ASN A 8 28.72 46.46 -25.77
N LYS A 9 29.82 46.94 -25.15
CA LYS A 9 30.34 46.34 -23.91
C LYS A 9 29.51 46.72 -22.67
N LYS A 10 28.93 47.92 -22.61
CA LYS A 10 28.05 48.32 -21.50
C LYS A 10 26.68 47.63 -21.56
N PHE A 11 26.14 47.37 -22.75
CA PHE A 11 24.89 46.62 -22.91
C PHE A 11 25.07 45.13 -22.59
N SER A 12 26.20 44.53 -22.99
CA SER A 12 26.52 43.14 -22.66
C SER A 12 26.76 42.93 -21.15
N LEU A 13 27.40 43.88 -20.46
CA LEU A 13 27.62 43.79 -19.00
C LEU A 13 26.33 44.01 -18.19
N VAL A 14 25.42 44.88 -18.63
CA VAL A 14 24.11 45.08 -17.96
C VAL A 14 23.19 43.89 -18.20
N PHE A 15 23.23 43.27 -19.37
CA PHE A 15 22.46 42.05 -19.65
C PHE A 15 23.04 40.83 -18.93
N LEU A 16 24.37 40.72 -18.82
CA LEU A 16 25.02 39.67 -18.01
C LEU A 16 24.74 39.86 -16.51
N PHE A 17 24.67 41.11 -16.01
CA PHE A 17 24.31 41.40 -14.62
C PHE A 17 22.81 41.13 -14.36
N TRP A 18 21.91 41.39 -15.32
CA TRP A 18 20.50 41.02 -15.20
C TRP A 18 20.26 39.51 -15.30
N VAL A 19 21.02 38.79 -16.12
CA VAL A 19 20.97 37.31 -16.18
C VAL A 19 21.56 36.71 -14.91
N VAL A 20 22.67 37.22 -14.38
CA VAL A 20 23.27 36.73 -13.12
C VAL A 20 22.43 37.11 -11.89
N VAL A 21 21.71 38.24 -11.89
CA VAL A 21 20.75 38.59 -10.81
C VAL A 21 19.43 37.81 -10.95
N SER A 22 19.00 37.47 -12.18
CA SER A 22 17.84 36.58 -12.41
C SER A 22 18.14 35.12 -12.06
N PHE A 23 19.37 34.64 -12.27
CA PHE A 23 19.83 33.33 -11.80
C PHE A 23 20.17 33.34 -10.30
N GLY A 24 20.63 34.46 -9.75
CA GLY A 24 20.91 34.62 -8.31
C GLY A 24 19.66 34.69 -7.43
N PHE A 25 18.54 35.21 -7.95
CA PHE A 25 17.24 35.17 -7.24
C PHE A 25 16.46 33.87 -7.45
N LEU A 26 16.92 32.96 -8.32
CA LEU A 26 16.38 31.60 -8.46
C LEU A 26 17.12 30.56 -7.59
N GLN A 27 18.22 30.94 -6.93
CA GLN A 27 19.01 30.03 -6.08
C GLN A 27 19.15 30.45 -4.61
N ALA A 28 18.37 31.43 -4.17
CA ALA A 28 18.24 31.78 -2.75
C ALA A 28 16.78 31.83 -2.29
N GLN A 29 15.96 30.89 -2.79
CA GLN A 29 14.92 30.33 -1.93
C GLN A 29 15.65 29.33 -1.05
N ASP A 30 15.58 29.50 0.27
CA ASP A 30 15.96 28.47 1.24
C ASP A 30 15.28 27.17 0.79
N ASN A 31 16.02 26.32 0.08
CA ASN A 31 15.62 24.98 -0.28
C ASN A 31 15.73 24.18 1.02
N LYS A 32 14.84 24.47 1.98
CA LYS A 32 14.49 23.53 3.03
C LYS A 32 13.99 22.31 2.27
N SER A 33 14.88 21.35 2.02
CA SER A 33 14.55 20.16 1.24
C SER A 33 13.34 19.52 1.90
N VAL A 34 12.19 19.61 1.24
CA VAL A 34 10.99 18.89 1.66
C VAL A 34 11.42 17.43 1.73
N ALA A 35 11.20 16.78 2.87
CA ALA A 35 11.56 15.38 3.00
C ALA A 35 10.91 14.59 1.86
N ASP A 36 11.64 13.66 1.27
CA ASP A 36 11.17 12.80 0.17
C ASP A 36 10.14 11.79 0.70
N VAL A 37 9.01 12.26 1.21
CA VAL A 37 7.96 11.43 1.80
C VAL A 37 7.21 10.70 0.70
N GLU A 38 7.11 9.39 0.86
CA GLU A 38 6.31 8.51 0.00
C GLU A 38 4.85 8.50 0.47
N LYS A 39 3.90 8.40 -0.46
CA LYS A 39 2.48 8.21 -0.17
C LYS A 39 1.97 7.09 -1.07
N VAL A 40 1.44 6.04 -0.47
CA VAL A 40 0.98 4.84 -1.20
C VAL A 40 -0.54 4.84 -1.29
N TYR A 41 -1.08 4.37 -2.41
CA TYR A 41 -2.48 4.04 -2.62
C TYR A 41 -2.61 2.68 -3.31
N LEU A 42 -3.62 1.89 -2.93
CA LEU A 42 -4.00 0.67 -3.65
C LEU A 42 -5.39 0.81 -4.27
N HIS A 43 -5.48 0.66 -5.60
CA HIS A 43 -6.75 0.37 -6.26
C HIS A 43 -6.98 -1.13 -6.21
N THR A 44 -8.11 -1.56 -5.66
CA THR A 44 -8.55 -2.96 -5.61
C THR A 44 -9.66 -3.18 -6.62
N ASP A 45 -9.78 -4.38 -7.19
CA ASP A 45 -10.84 -4.65 -8.17
C ASP A 45 -12.25 -4.47 -7.58
N ARG A 46 -12.43 -4.80 -6.30
CA ARG A 46 -13.67 -4.60 -5.52
C ARG A 46 -13.37 -4.22 -4.06
N THR A 47 -14.42 -3.97 -3.30
CA THR A 47 -14.40 -3.78 -1.84
C THR A 47 -15.12 -4.89 -1.08
N ARG A 48 -15.97 -5.66 -1.77
CA ARG A 48 -16.70 -6.82 -1.24
C ARG A 48 -16.37 -8.08 -2.04
N TYR A 49 -15.99 -9.13 -1.32
CA TYR A 49 -15.56 -10.41 -1.84
C TYR A 49 -16.35 -11.54 -1.18
N PHE A 50 -16.39 -12.67 -1.87
CA PHE A 50 -16.88 -13.92 -1.32
C PHE A 50 -15.73 -14.87 -1.04
N VAL A 51 -15.88 -15.73 -0.02
CA VAL A 51 -14.90 -16.78 0.28
C VAL A 51 -14.67 -17.63 -0.99
N GLY A 52 -13.41 -17.89 -1.33
CA GLY A 52 -13.02 -18.56 -2.57
C GLY A 52 -12.58 -17.62 -3.68
N GLU A 53 -12.91 -16.32 -3.61
CA GLU A 53 -12.53 -15.36 -4.64
C GLU A 53 -11.08 -14.86 -4.52
N ASP A 54 -10.65 -14.16 -5.57
CA ASP A 54 -9.37 -13.48 -5.61
C ASP A 54 -9.57 -11.97 -5.43
N LEU A 55 -8.73 -11.38 -4.58
CA LEU A 55 -8.56 -9.94 -4.48
C LEU A 55 -7.41 -9.51 -5.36
N TRP A 56 -7.64 -8.55 -6.25
CA TRP A 56 -6.61 -7.99 -7.11
C TRP A 56 -6.32 -6.55 -6.72
N TYR A 57 -5.06 -6.13 -6.80
CA TYR A 57 -4.71 -4.74 -6.56
C TYR A 57 -3.60 -4.22 -7.47
N LYS A 58 -3.62 -2.90 -7.64
CA LYS A 58 -2.51 -2.12 -8.19
C LYS A 58 -2.09 -1.07 -7.18
N ALA A 59 -0.78 -0.93 -7.00
CA ALA A 59 -0.16 0.05 -6.14
C ALA A 59 0.30 1.29 -6.93
N TYR A 60 0.12 2.45 -6.30
CA TYR A 60 0.65 3.75 -6.71
C TYR A 60 1.45 4.33 -5.56
N ASN A 61 2.75 4.52 -5.74
CA ASN A 61 3.65 5.21 -4.81
C ASN A 61 4.01 6.57 -5.40
N VAL A 62 3.71 7.63 -4.67
CA VAL A 62 3.92 9.03 -5.12
C VAL A 62 4.70 9.83 -4.10
N ARG A 63 5.30 10.93 -4.55
CA ARG A 63 5.82 11.98 -3.66
C ARG A 63 4.65 12.66 -2.97
N ALA A 64 4.66 12.69 -1.65
CA ALA A 64 3.53 13.19 -0.87
C ALA A 64 3.20 14.67 -1.14
N TYR A 65 4.15 15.48 -1.62
CA TYR A 65 3.95 16.92 -1.82
C TYR A 65 3.35 17.29 -3.20
N ASN A 66 3.54 16.48 -4.24
CA ASN A 66 3.04 16.80 -5.59
C ASN A 66 2.33 15.64 -6.30
N ASN A 67 2.18 14.48 -5.64
CA ASN A 67 1.57 13.27 -6.18
C ASN A 67 2.22 12.72 -7.46
N ILE A 68 3.44 13.13 -7.80
CA ILE A 68 4.17 12.52 -8.92
C ILE A 68 4.65 11.14 -8.50
N LEU A 69 4.51 10.15 -9.39
CA LEU A 69 5.02 8.80 -9.18
C LEU A 69 6.48 8.82 -8.72
N PHE A 70 6.78 8.01 -7.70
CA PHE A 70 8.07 8.05 -7.03
C PHE A 70 8.66 6.67 -6.86
N ASP A 71 9.91 6.54 -7.29
CA ASP A 71 10.64 5.28 -7.31
C ASP A 71 11.75 5.28 -6.25
N ASN A 72 11.47 5.79 -5.05
CA ASN A 72 12.45 5.83 -3.97
C ASN A 72 12.62 4.47 -3.30
N SER A 73 11.51 3.80 -2.97
CA SER A 73 11.49 2.41 -2.55
C SER A 73 10.97 1.51 -3.68
N ASN A 74 11.64 0.37 -3.88
CA ASN A 74 11.22 -0.66 -4.84
C ASN A 74 10.48 -1.81 -4.14
N ILE A 75 10.53 -1.88 -2.80
CA ILE A 75 9.75 -2.84 -2.01
C ILE A 75 8.55 -2.15 -1.37
N LEU A 76 7.35 -2.62 -1.74
CA LEU A 76 6.12 -2.30 -1.04
C LEU A 76 5.65 -3.52 -0.25
N TYR A 77 5.45 -3.35 1.07
CA TYR A 77 4.80 -4.37 1.87
C TYR A 77 3.29 -4.18 1.77
N VAL A 78 2.58 -5.18 1.27
CA VAL A 78 1.11 -5.21 1.25
C VAL A 78 0.64 -6.35 2.13
N GLU A 79 -0.20 -6.04 3.12
CA GLU A 79 -0.62 -6.95 4.18
C GLU A 79 -2.14 -7.09 4.19
N LEU A 80 -2.62 -8.31 4.36
CA LEU A 80 -4.01 -8.63 4.62
C LEU A 80 -4.18 -8.94 6.12
N ILE A 81 -4.98 -8.11 6.80
CA ILE A 81 -5.18 -8.14 8.25
C ILE A 81 -6.59 -8.64 8.55
N SER A 82 -6.68 -9.68 9.38
CA SER A 82 -7.95 -10.29 9.79
C SER A 82 -8.73 -9.45 10.82
N PRO A 83 -10.03 -9.72 11.02
CA PRO A 83 -10.84 -9.08 12.08
C PRO A 83 -10.24 -9.18 13.49
N GLU A 84 -9.41 -10.19 13.74
CA GLU A 84 -8.69 -10.42 14.99
C GLU A 84 -7.36 -9.66 15.09
N SER A 85 -7.12 -8.67 14.21
CA SER A 85 -5.88 -7.89 14.14
C SER A 85 -4.62 -8.71 13.83
N LYS A 86 -4.75 -9.81 13.06
CA LYS A 86 -3.63 -10.65 12.67
C LYS A 86 -3.28 -10.46 11.20
N ILE A 87 -1.99 -10.29 10.89
CA ILE A 87 -1.50 -10.36 9.50
C ILE A 87 -1.57 -11.81 9.06
N ILE A 88 -2.49 -12.14 8.15
CA ILE A 88 -2.67 -13.51 7.63
C ILE A 88 -1.93 -13.73 6.29
N ALA A 89 -1.63 -12.66 5.57
CA ALA A 89 -0.80 -12.69 4.37
C ALA A 89 -0.01 -11.38 4.22
N ARG A 90 1.20 -11.46 3.64
CA ARG A 90 2.08 -10.32 3.37
C ARG A 90 2.84 -10.53 2.07
N ASN A 91 2.66 -9.62 1.12
CA ASN A 91 3.37 -9.62 -0.15
C ASN A 91 4.47 -8.55 -0.13
N LYS A 92 5.66 -8.90 -0.61
CA LYS A 92 6.70 -7.94 -1.03
C LYS A 92 6.46 -7.60 -2.49
N THR A 93 5.69 -6.56 -2.74
CA THR A 93 5.34 -6.13 -4.09
C THR A 93 6.46 -5.27 -4.67
N ASN A 94 6.97 -5.68 -5.84
CA ASN A 94 7.96 -4.89 -6.56
C ASN A 94 7.31 -3.61 -7.09
N LEU A 95 7.93 -2.47 -6.80
CA LEU A 95 7.58 -1.18 -7.39
C LEU A 95 8.58 -0.85 -8.49
N GLU A 96 8.06 -0.50 -9.65
CA GLU A 96 8.82 0.02 -10.78
C GLU A 96 8.21 1.36 -11.19
N LEU A 97 9.00 2.43 -11.19
CA LEU A 97 8.52 3.80 -11.43
C LEU A 97 7.38 4.18 -10.48
N GLY A 98 7.43 3.71 -9.24
CA GLY A 98 6.37 3.90 -8.25
C GLY A 98 5.06 3.14 -8.53
N LEU A 99 5.05 2.15 -9.42
CA LEU A 99 3.88 1.33 -9.72
C LEU A 99 4.13 -0.13 -9.37
N GLY A 100 3.13 -0.80 -8.81
CA GLY A 100 3.19 -2.24 -8.52
C GLY A 100 1.85 -2.93 -8.71
N LYS A 101 1.83 -4.25 -8.71
CA LYS A 101 0.60 -5.06 -8.73
C LYS A 101 0.75 -6.30 -7.88
N GLY A 102 -0.38 -6.83 -7.43
CA GLY A 102 -0.44 -8.08 -6.71
C GLY A 102 -1.87 -8.53 -6.49
N ASP A 103 -2.01 -9.57 -5.71
CA ASP A 103 -3.28 -10.20 -5.42
C ASP A 103 -3.21 -11.04 -4.14
N PHE A 104 -4.37 -11.40 -3.60
CA PHE A 104 -4.53 -12.38 -2.52
C PHE A 104 -5.62 -13.39 -2.87
N LYS A 105 -5.37 -14.66 -2.52
CA LYS A 105 -6.40 -15.70 -2.55
C LYS A 105 -7.19 -15.68 -1.24
N LEU A 106 -8.52 -15.63 -1.32
CA LEU A 106 -9.39 -15.55 -0.15
C LEU A 106 -9.95 -16.93 0.22
N LEU A 107 -9.07 -17.90 0.48
CA LEU A 107 -9.42 -19.30 0.77
C LEU A 107 -9.42 -19.58 2.27
N ASP A 108 -10.34 -20.45 2.72
CA ASP A 108 -10.37 -20.87 4.13
C ASP A 108 -9.10 -21.63 4.54
N SER A 109 -8.49 -22.38 3.62
CA SER A 109 -7.19 -23.06 3.84
C SER A 109 -6.04 -22.11 4.16
N LEU A 110 -6.19 -20.82 3.86
CA LEU A 110 -5.24 -19.76 4.18
C LEU A 110 -5.64 -18.97 5.45
N GLY A 111 -6.64 -19.46 6.20
CA GLY A 111 -7.14 -18.84 7.42
C GLY A 111 -8.14 -17.70 7.18
N VAL A 112 -8.72 -17.60 5.98
CA VAL A 112 -9.70 -16.57 5.64
C VAL A 112 -11.10 -16.99 6.08
N LYS A 113 -11.67 -16.26 7.03
CA LYS A 113 -13.04 -16.39 7.54
C LYS A 113 -13.91 -15.19 7.15
N PRO A 114 -15.25 -15.29 7.16
CA PRO A 114 -16.12 -14.14 6.91
C PRO A 114 -15.90 -13.01 7.92
N GLY A 115 -15.90 -11.76 7.44
CA GLY A 115 -15.70 -10.58 8.28
C GLY A 115 -15.14 -9.38 7.52
N VAL A 116 -14.90 -8.28 8.24
CA VAL A 116 -14.25 -7.08 7.71
C VAL A 116 -12.74 -7.18 7.92
N TYR A 117 -11.99 -7.16 6.82
CA TYR A 117 -10.52 -7.19 6.82
C TYR A 117 -9.97 -5.80 6.54
N GLN A 118 -8.72 -5.58 6.89
CA GLN A 118 -7.97 -4.40 6.49
C GLN A 118 -6.82 -4.79 5.57
N ILE A 119 -6.74 -4.14 4.40
CA ILE A 119 -5.55 -4.13 3.57
C ILE A 119 -4.68 -2.96 4.02
N ARG A 120 -3.41 -3.23 4.26
CA ARG A 120 -2.43 -2.23 4.68
C ARG A 120 -1.24 -2.22 3.73
N ALA A 121 -0.77 -1.04 3.32
CA ALA A 121 0.38 -0.91 2.43
C ALA A 121 1.35 0.21 2.85
N TYR A 122 2.64 -0.11 2.88
CA TYR A 122 3.71 0.83 3.22
C TYR A 122 5.07 0.37 2.69
N THR A 123 5.96 1.33 2.44
CA THR A 123 7.39 1.05 2.21
C THR A 123 8.14 1.07 3.55
N ASN A 124 9.33 0.50 3.63
CA ASN A 124 10.14 0.63 4.85
C ASN A 124 10.48 2.11 5.15
N TRP A 125 10.68 2.92 4.11
CA TRP A 125 10.90 4.36 4.24
C TRP A 125 9.70 5.11 4.85
N ASN A 126 8.46 4.72 4.53
CA ASN A 126 7.25 5.32 5.11
C ASN A 126 7.23 5.29 6.64
N ARG A 127 7.89 4.30 7.25
CA ARG A 127 7.91 4.10 8.72
C ARG A 127 8.55 5.26 9.48
N ASN A 128 9.35 6.09 8.80
CA ASN A 128 9.95 7.29 9.42
C ASN A 128 8.92 8.41 9.67
N PHE A 129 7.75 8.38 9.02
CA PHE A 129 6.82 9.52 9.00
C PHE A 129 5.56 9.31 9.87
N GLY A 130 5.48 8.19 10.59
CA GLY A 130 4.35 7.82 11.45
C GLY A 130 3.25 7.04 10.74
N GLU A 131 2.32 6.47 11.50
CA GLU A 131 1.28 5.57 10.97
C GLU A 131 0.28 6.24 10.05
N ASP A 132 0.09 7.56 10.16
CA ASP A 132 -0.85 8.29 9.31
C ASP A 132 -0.40 8.37 7.82
N PHE A 133 0.82 7.94 7.49
CA PHE A 133 1.31 7.83 6.09
C PHE A 133 1.21 6.41 5.53
N VAL A 134 0.67 5.47 6.32
CA VAL A 134 0.46 4.08 5.92
C VAL A 134 -0.94 3.97 5.30
N PHE A 135 -1.02 3.45 4.08
CA PHE A 135 -2.30 3.21 3.43
C PHE A 135 -3.06 2.10 4.15
N LYS A 136 -4.36 2.32 4.40
CA LYS A 136 -5.28 1.36 5.01
C LYS A 136 -6.61 1.42 4.24
N LYS A 137 -7.15 0.27 3.86
CA LYS A 137 -8.47 0.14 3.22
C LYS A 137 -9.20 -1.08 3.79
N ASN A 138 -10.44 -0.91 4.23
CA ASN A 138 -11.25 -2.03 4.68
C ASN A 138 -11.88 -2.75 3.48
N ILE A 139 -12.01 -4.07 3.57
CA ILE A 139 -12.72 -4.92 2.62
C ILE A 139 -13.64 -5.88 3.37
N GLU A 140 -14.73 -6.29 2.73
CA GLU A 140 -15.67 -7.27 3.28
C GLU A 140 -15.45 -8.63 2.62
N ILE A 141 -15.42 -9.69 3.42
CA ILE A 141 -15.40 -11.08 2.96
C ILE A 141 -16.64 -11.78 3.51
N ILE A 142 -17.48 -12.30 2.62
CA ILE A 142 -18.76 -12.93 2.97
C ILE A 142 -18.77 -14.40 2.53
N ASP A 143 -19.36 -15.28 3.34
CA ASP A 143 -19.73 -16.62 2.90
C ASP A 143 -21.18 -16.61 2.41
N ALA A 144 -21.38 -16.77 1.10
CA ALA A 144 -22.71 -16.78 0.50
C ALA A 144 -23.56 -17.99 0.90
N PHE A 145 -22.93 -19.14 1.17
CA PHE A 145 -23.62 -20.38 1.51
C PHE A 145 -24.05 -20.39 2.98
N GLU A 146 -23.14 -20.05 3.89
CA GLU A 146 -23.45 -19.95 5.32
C GLU A 146 -24.52 -18.88 5.58
N SER A 147 -24.38 -17.72 4.94
CA SER A 147 -25.29 -16.59 5.16
C SER A 147 -26.71 -16.86 4.66
N HIS A 148 -26.86 -17.57 3.53
CA HIS A 148 -28.18 -18.00 3.04
C HIS A 148 -28.81 -19.06 3.96
N SER A 149 -28.03 -19.99 4.53
CA SER A 149 -28.55 -21.00 5.48
C SER A 149 -29.09 -20.36 6.76
N ASN A 150 -28.35 -19.41 7.34
CA ASN A 150 -28.75 -18.66 8.53
C ASN A 150 -29.98 -17.75 8.30
N ALA A 151 -30.13 -17.19 7.09
CA ALA A 151 -31.32 -16.43 6.71
C ALA A 151 -32.58 -17.32 6.62
N THR A 152 -32.41 -18.57 6.16
CA THR A 152 -33.50 -19.54 6.02
C THR A 152 -33.98 -20.08 7.38
N GLU A 153 -33.06 -20.31 8.33
CA GLU A 153 -33.42 -20.72 9.71
C GLU A 153 -34.15 -19.61 10.48
N LYS A 154 -33.76 -18.33 10.29
CA LYS A 154 -34.48 -17.19 10.88
C LYS A 154 -35.90 -17.02 10.32
N GLN A 155 -36.18 -17.48 9.10
CA GLN A 155 -37.53 -17.47 8.53
C GLN A 155 -38.40 -18.64 9.03
N ASN A 156 -37.83 -19.81 9.34
CA ASN A 156 -38.56 -20.95 9.88
C ASN A 156 -38.85 -20.87 11.40
N THR A 157 -38.24 -19.91 12.09
CA THR A 157 -38.46 -19.66 13.53
C THR A 157 -39.24 -18.36 13.79
N ALA A 158 -39.84 -17.76 12.76
CA ALA A 158 -40.69 -16.59 12.87
C ALA A 158 -42.14 -16.94 13.30
N VAL A 159 -42.27 -17.62 14.44
CA VAL A 159 -43.48 -17.55 15.27
C VAL A 159 -43.01 -17.12 16.65
N GLU A 160 -43.32 -15.85 16.96
CA GLU A 160 -43.22 -15.22 18.27
C GLU A 160 -41.84 -15.17 18.94
N SER A 161 -41.07 -14.16 18.54
CA SER A 161 -40.33 -13.37 19.51
C SER A 161 -40.21 -11.92 19.03
N LYS A 162 -41.17 -11.08 19.42
CA LYS A 162 -40.89 -9.66 19.65
C LYS A 162 -39.89 -9.59 20.80
N ALA A 163 -38.61 -9.73 20.48
CA ALA A 163 -37.55 -9.36 21.40
C ALA A 163 -37.60 -7.85 21.55
N ILE A 164 -38.24 -7.40 22.63
CA ILE A 164 -37.96 -6.11 23.23
C ILE A 164 -36.48 -6.15 23.59
N GLY A 165 -35.64 -5.66 22.67
CA GLY A 165 -34.26 -5.31 22.96
C GLY A 165 -34.31 -4.27 24.06
N THR A 166 -33.91 -4.67 25.25
CA THR A 166 -33.71 -3.77 26.37
C THR A 166 -32.62 -2.79 25.97
N VAL A 167 -33.05 -1.56 25.67
CA VAL A 167 -32.21 -0.40 25.36
C VAL A 167 -31.25 -0.19 26.53
N LYS A 168 -29.98 -0.56 26.34
CA LYS A 168 -28.88 -0.13 27.21
C LYS A 168 -28.40 1.22 26.71
N ASN A 169 -28.53 2.25 27.56
CA ASN A 169 -28.00 3.62 27.49
C ASN A 169 -27.64 4.20 26.11
N ASN A 170 -28.40 5.24 25.73
CA ASN A 170 -28.21 6.12 24.58
C ASN A 170 -26.94 7.00 24.71
N ASP A 171 -25.76 6.41 24.59
CA ASP A 171 -24.52 7.18 24.53
C ASP A 171 -24.08 7.36 23.07
N PHE A 172 -24.64 8.38 22.41
CA PHE A 172 -24.02 8.95 21.20
C PHE A 172 -23.19 10.17 21.59
N LYS A 173 -22.08 10.39 20.88
CA LYS A 173 -21.15 11.49 21.12
C LYS A 173 -21.40 12.61 20.12
N LEU A 174 -21.77 13.79 20.61
CA LEU A 174 -21.86 15.03 19.83
C LEU A 174 -20.79 16.01 20.29
N GLU A 175 -19.92 16.43 19.37
CA GLU A 175 -18.84 17.39 19.62
C GLU A 175 -19.02 18.64 18.77
N PHE A 176 -18.57 19.80 19.30
CA PHE A 176 -18.65 21.11 18.67
C PHE A 176 -17.24 21.67 18.43
N PHE A 177 -17.05 22.29 17.26
CA PHE A 177 -15.75 22.64 16.70
C PHE A 177 -15.80 24.09 16.18
N PRO A 178 -15.37 25.08 16.98
CA PRO A 178 -15.36 26.48 16.57
C PRO A 178 -14.36 26.70 15.42
N GLU A 179 -14.79 27.36 14.35
CA GLU A 179 -13.91 27.71 13.23
C GLU A 179 -12.72 28.54 13.75
N GLY A 180 -11.51 28.21 13.29
CA GLY A 180 -10.30 28.88 13.75
C GLY A 180 -9.80 28.44 15.14
N GLY A 181 -10.49 27.51 15.81
CA GLY A 181 -10.06 26.84 17.04
C GLY A 181 -10.71 27.34 18.33
N SER A 182 -11.28 28.54 18.37
CA SER A 182 -11.88 29.11 19.59
C SER A 182 -13.03 30.07 19.28
N LEU A 183 -14.00 30.16 20.19
CA LEU A 183 -15.04 31.18 20.16
C LEU A 183 -14.53 32.45 20.83
N ILE A 184 -14.74 33.62 20.22
CA ILE A 184 -14.34 34.92 20.79
C ILE A 184 -15.58 35.78 21.05
N GLU A 185 -15.62 36.45 22.20
CA GLU A 185 -16.70 37.39 22.54
C GLU A 185 -16.87 38.47 21.47
N ASN A 186 -18.12 38.68 21.05
CA ASN A 186 -18.58 39.62 20.04
C ASN A 186 -18.02 39.38 18.63
N VAL A 187 -17.51 38.18 18.33
CA VAL A 187 -17.03 37.79 17.00
C VAL A 187 -17.93 36.71 16.41
N ALA A 188 -18.52 37.01 15.25
CA ALA A 188 -19.30 36.02 14.49
C ALA A 188 -18.41 34.85 14.08
N SER A 189 -18.79 33.64 14.48
CA SER A 189 -18.02 32.41 14.27
C SER A 189 -18.92 31.30 13.72
N VAL A 190 -18.38 30.47 12.84
CA VAL A 190 -19.01 29.21 12.45
C VAL A 190 -18.61 28.14 13.47
N VAL A 191 -19.55 27.30 13.85
CA VAL A 191 -19.29 26.13 14.71
C VAL A 191 -19.68 24.90 13.93
N GLY A 192 -18.69 24.08 13.57
CA GLY A 192 -18.92 22.73 13.06
C GLY A 192 -19.36 21.81 14.20
N PHE A 193 -20.09 20.76 13.89
CA PHE A 193 -20.40 19.71 14.86
C PHE A 193 -20.39 18.34 14.21
N LYS A 194 -20.08 17.31 15.00
CA LYS A 194 -20.08 15.90 14.57
C LYS A 194 -20.77 15.03 15.61
N ALA A 195 -21.73 14.23 15.17
CA ALA A 195 -22.44 13.25 15.97
C ALA A 195 -22.10 11.82 15.52
N VAL A 196 -21.70 10.97 16.47
CA VAL A 196 -21.39 9.56 16.24
C VAL A 196 -22.01 8.67 17.32
N ASP A 197 -22.30 7.41 16.99
CA ASP A 197 -22.67 6.41 17.98
C ASP A 197 -21.46 5.97 18.83
N SER A 198 -21.68 5.02 19.75
CA SER A 198 -20.63 4.46 20.60
C SER A 198 -19.55 3.66 19.83
N GLY A 199 -19.86 3.22 18.60
CA GLY A 199 -18.92 2.60 17.68
C GLY A 199 -18.15 3.60 16.80
N GLY A 200 -18.44 4.90 16.91
CA GLY A 200 -17.85 5.94 16.08
C GLY A 200 -18.51 6.10 14.70
N ASN A 201 -19.61 5.39 14.43
CA ASN A 201 -20.35 5.54 13.18
C ASN A 201 -21.18 6.82 13.19
N PRO A 202 -21.33 7.52 12.06
CA PRO A 202 -22.06 8.78 12.04
C PRO A 202 -23.55 8.60 12.28
N ILE A 203 -24.15 9.52 13.04
CA ILE A 203 -25.59 9.54 13.30
C ILE A 203 -26.20 10.89 12.95
N ASN A 204 -27.40 10.88 12.39
CA ASN A 204 -28.09 12.12 12.08
C ASN A 204 -28.77 12.71 13.32
N VAL A 205 -28.53 14.00 13.58
CA VAL A 205 -29.07 14.73 14.74
C VAL A 205 -29.71 16.05 14.33
N LYS A 206 -30.70 16.48 15.13
CA LYS A 206 -31.27 17.83 15.09
C LYS A 206 -31.28 18.41 16.49
N GLY A 207 -31.01 19.70 16.60
CA GLY A 207 -30.86 20.36 17.89
C GLY A 207 -31.03 21.88 17.83
N GLU A 208 -31.00 22.46 19.03
CA GLU A 208 -31.18 23.88 19.26
C GLU A 208 -30.10 24.38 20.22
N ILE A 209 -29.54 25.56 19.96
CA ILE A 209 -28.53 26.21 20.79
C ILE A 209 -29.20 27.27 21.64
N TYR A 210 -28.91 27.24 22.94
CA TYR A 210 -29.41 28.17 23.93
C TYR A 210 -28.26 28.89 24.64
N ASP A 211 -28.54 30.06 25.16
CA ASP A 211 -27.63 30.76 26.06
C ASP A 211 -27.88 30.41 27.53
N SER A 212 -27.06 30.94 28.43
CA SER A 212 -27.19 30.76 29.89
C SER A 212 -28.48 31.31 30.49
N GLY A 213 -29.21 32.17 29.77
CA GLY A 213 -30.55 32.64 30.12
C GLY A 213 -31.67 31.72 29.61
N ASN A 214 -31.33 30.63 28.94
CA ASN A 214 -32.25 29.69 28.29
C ASN A 214 -33.06 30.35 27.15
N GLU A 215 -32.49 31.37 26.51
CA GLU A 215 -33.00 31.96 25.26
C GLU A 215 -32.48 31.18 24.05
N LEU A 216 -33.36 30.92 23.07
CA LEU A 216 -32.98 30.23 21.84
C LEU A 216 -32.11 31.15 20.97
N VAL A 217 -30.93 30.68 20.61
CA VAL A 217 -29.95 31.40 19.79
C VAL A 217 -30.05 30.98 18.32
N THR A 218 -30.04 29.68 18.05
CA THR A 218 -30.13 29.12 16.69
C THR A 218 -30.48 27.63 16.72
N ALA A 219 -30.80 27.04 15.57
CA ALA A 219 -31.02 25.60 15.41
C ALA A 219 -29.99 24.99 14.46
N PHE A 220 -29.78 23.67 14.57
CA PHE A 220 -28.84 22.93 13.72
C PHE A 220 -29.37 21.53 13.38
N GLU A 221 -28.96 21.02 12.22
CA GLU A 221 -29.21 19.64 11.79
C GLU A 221 -28.02 19.11 10.99
N SER A 222 -27.76 17.82 11.05
CA SER A 222 -26.65 17.17 10.31
C SER A 222 -27.09 16.79 8.89
N PRO A 223 -26.63 17.49 7.84
CA PRO A 223 -26.97 17.14 6.46
C PRO A 223 -26.32 15.85 5.93
N HIS A 224 -25.15 15.47 6.44
CA HIS A 224 -24.39 14.33 5.91
C HIS A 224 -23.42 13.78 6.95
N ASP A 225 -23.36 12.44 7.06
CA ASP A 225 -22.44 11.70 7.94
C ASP A 225 -22.33 12.31 9.34
N GLY A 226 -23.48 12.61 9.96
CA GLY A 226 -23.59 13.17 11.31
C GLY A 226 -22.89 14.52 11.50
N MET A 227 -22.46 15.18 10.43
CA MET A 227 -21.76 16.46 10.47
C MET A 227 -22.64 17.59 9.95
N GLY A 228 -22.45 18.77 10.53
CA GLY A 228 -23.08 20.01 10.09
C GLY A 228 -22.38 21.23 10.68
N LYS A 229 -22.98 22.40 10.49
CA LYS A 229 -22.48 23.67 11.04
C LYS A 229 -23.61 24.63 11.34
N PHE A 230 -23.37 25.57 12.25
CA PHE A 230 -24.23 26.73 12.51
C PHE A 230 -23.38 27.99 12.77
N GLN A 231 -24.02 29.15 12.79
CA GLN A 231 -23.38 30.42 13.13
C GLN A 231 -23.73 30.85 14.55
N LEU A 232 -22.75 31.42 15.25
CA LEU A 232 -22.89 31.93 16.61
C LEU A 232 -22.13 33.26 16.75
N VAL A 233 -22.74 34.25 17.41
CA VAL A 233 -22.06 35.45 17.89
C VAL A 233 -22.06 35.38 19.42
N PRO A 234 -20.94 34.98 20.05
CA PRO A 234 -20.87 34.88 21.50
C PRO A 234 -21.00 36.26 22.14
N ILE A 235 -21.92 36.44 23.07
CA ILE A 235 -22.12 37.68 23.81
C ILE A 235 -21.26 37.63 25.08
N GLU A 236 -20.67 38.77 25.44
CA GLU A 236 -19.85 38.91 26.63
C GLU A 236 -20.51 38.31 27.89
N GLY A 237 -19.76 37.45 28.60
CA GLY A 237 -20.20 36.82 29.84
C GLY A 237 -21.29 35.74 29.72
N LYS A 238 -21.88 35.51 28.53
CA LYS A 238 -22.85 34.42 28.31
C LYS A 238 -22.13 33.09 28.03
N LYS A 239 -22.75 31.99 28.45
CA LYS A 239 -22.37 30.62 28.08
C LYS A 239 -23.42 30.02 27.16
N TYR A 240 -23.03 29.00 26.39
CA TYR A 240 -23.91 28.37 25.41
C TYR A 240 -23.98 26.86 25.61
N PHE A 241 -25.14 26.29 25.32
CA PHE A 241 -25.35 24.85 25.35
C PHE A 241 -26.35 24.42 24.28
N ALA A 242 -26.22 23.20 23.78
CA ALA A 242 -27.16 22.57 22.87
C ALA A 242 -28.19 21.75 23.64
N LYS A 243 -29.44 21.78 23.16
CA LYS A 243 -30.49 20.81 23.50
C LYS A 243 -30.77 19.94 22.28
N ILE A 244 -30.74 18.63 22.48
CA ILE A 244 -31.03 17.65 21.43
C ILE A 244 -31.97 16.59 21.99
N LYS A 245 -32.86 16.08 21.13
CA LYS A 245 -33.67 14.91 21.47
C LYS A 245 -32.90 13.67 21.10
N SER A 246 -32.67 12.79 22.07
CA SER A 246 -32.09 11.48 21.84
C SER A 246 -33.07 10.58 21.05
N LEU A 247 -32.57 9.45 20.55
CA LEU A 247 -33.40 8.44 19.88
C LEU A 247 -34.46 7.82 20.81
N SER A 248 -34.29 7.91 22.15
CA SER A 248 -35.27 7.49 23.16
C SER A 248 -36.30 8.57 23.49
N GLY A 249 -36.14 9.78 22.98
CA GLY A 249 -37.01 10.93 23.25
C GLY A 249 -36.56 11.81 24.43
N ASP A 250 -35.52 11.41 25.16
CA ASP A 250 -34.94 12.20 26.25
C ASP A 250 -34.20 13.44 25.73
N GLU A 251 -34.33 14.56 26.43
CA GLU A 251 -33.60 15.80 26.10
C GLU A 251 -32.20 15.74 26.72
N LEU A 252 -31.17 15.82 25.86
CA LEU A 252 -29.78 15.90 26.27
C LEU A 252 -29.30 17.35 26.19
N LYS A 253 -28.59 17.78 27.23
CA LYS A 253 -27.97 19.11 27.32
C LYS A 253 -26.45 18.97 27.22
N LEU A 254 -25.84 19.63 26.24
CA LEU A 254 -24.40 19.59 25.99
C LEU A 254 -23.81 20.99 25.93
N GLU A 255 -22.76 21.26 26.70
CA GLU A 255 -22.11 22.58 26.70
C GLU A 255 -21.29 22.79 25.42
N LEU A 256 -21.27 24.04 24.93
CA LEU A 256 -20.38 24.45 23.85
C LEU A 256 -18.98 24.78 24.39
N PRO A 257 -17.94 24.79 23.53
CA PRO A 257 -16.60 25.21 23.92
C PRO A 257 -16.58 26.60 24.57
N ASN A 258 -15.62 26.80 25.50
CA ASN A 258 -15.48 28.06 26.21
C ASN A 258 -15.26 29.24 25.25
N VAL A 259 -15.91 30.35 25.56
CA VAL A 259 -15.75 31.61 24.83
C VAL A 259 -14.60 32.40 25.46
N LEU A 260 -13.62 32.77 24.65
CA LEU A 260 -12.49 33.60 25.06
C LEU A 260 -12.84 35.08 24.94
N LYS A 261 -12.34 35.88 25.89
CA LYS A 261 -12.52 37.34 25.89
C LYS A 261 -11.73 38.04 24.78
N GLN A 262 -10.63 37.43 24.34
CA GLN A 262 -9.67 38.00 23.41
C GLN A 262 -9.10 36.90 22.51
N GLY A 263 -8.74 37.25 21.28
CA GLY A 263 -8.15 36.33 20.32
C GLY A 263 -8.42 36.72 18.87
N TYR A 264 -7.96 35.89 17.95
CA TYR A 264 -8.12 36.07 16.51
C TYR A 264 -8.80 34.82 15.93
N VAL A 265 -9.65 35.01 14.92
CA VAL A 265 -10.33 33.93 14.21
C VAL A 265 -9.97 34.01 12.74
N VAL A 266 -9.44 32.93 12.18
CA VAL A 266 -9.33 32.71 10.74
C VAL A 266 -10.59 32.02 10.25
N SER A 267 -11.24 32.62 9.27
CA SER A 267 -12.37 32.00 8.55
C SER A 267 -12.11 31.93 7.06
N PHE A 268 -12.75 30.97 6.40
CA PHE A 268 -12.62 30.74 4.97
C PHE A 268 -13.98 30.70 4.28
N ARG A 269 -14.06 31.29 3.09
CA ARG A 269 -15.25 31.18 2.24
C ARG A 269 -14.88 31.15 0.75
N GLY A 270 -15.37 30.11 0.08
CA GLY A 270 -15.46 30.10 -1.38
C GLY A 270 -16.66 30.93 -1.86
N PHE A 271 -16.43 31.95 -2.70
CA PHE A 271 -17.51 32.77 -3.27
C PHE A 271 -17.25 33.12 -4.74
N LYS A 272 -18.14 32.68 -5.63
CA LYS A 272 -18.07 32.93 -7.09
C LYS A 272 -16.69 32.60 -7.69
N GLY A 273 -16.12 31.45 -7.32
CA GLY A 273 -14.81 30.99 -7.78
C GLY A 273 -13.59 31.62 -7.08
N ARG A 274 -13.81 32.55 -6.15
CA ARG A 274 -12.75 33.16 -5.33
C ARG A 274 -12.68 32.53 -3.95
N ASN A 275 -11.47 32.45 -3.43
CA ASN A 275 -11.17 31.91 -2.10
C ASN A 275 -10.86 33.08 -1.17
N ILE A 276 -11.78 33.42 -0.27
CA ILE A 276 -11.61 34.55 0.66
C ILE A 276 -11.21 34.02 2.02
N VAL A 277 -10.12 34.58 2.55
CA VAL A 277 -9.66 34.35 3.92
C VAL A 277 -9.92 35.62 4.71
N SER A 278 -10.57 35.48 5.86
CA SER A 278 -10.90 36.60 6.73
C SER A 278 -10.29 36.36 8.11
N VAL A 279 -9.57 37.36 8.62
CA VAL A 279 -9.07 37.40 9.99
C VAL A 279 -9.93 38.39 10.76
N THR A 280 -10.64 37.89 11.77
CA THR A 280 -11.56 38.68 12.61
C THR A 280 -11.15 38.65 14.07
N THR A 281 -11.48 39.71 14.80
CA THR A 281 -11.21 39.87 16.23
C THR A 281 -12.25 40.81 16.86
N ASN A 282 -12.15 41.04 18.17
CA ASN A 282 -12.99 41.97 18.91
C ASN A 282 -12.22 43.22 19.37
N GLU A 283 -12.97 44.23 19.84
CA GLU A 283 -12.42 45.48 20.35
C GLU A 283 -11.45 45.27 21.53
N ALA A 284 -11.75 44.33 22.43
CA ALA A 284 -10.89 44.02 23.57
C ALA A 284 -9.49 43.56 23.15
N THR A 285 -9.39 42.81 22.06
CA THR A 285 -8.11 42.35 21.49
C THR A 285 -7.37 43.50 20.80
N LEU A 286 -8.09 44.39 20.10
CA LEU A 286 -7.49 45.57 19.45
C LEU A 286 -6.89 46.54 20.46
N VAL A 287 -7.56 46.75 21.60
CA VAL A 287 -7.05 47.60 22.69
C VAL A 287 -5.81 47.00 23.35
N GLN A 288 -5.79 45.69 23.55
CA GLN A 288 -4.65 45.00 24.15
C GLN A 288 -3.43 44.95 23.21
N ASN A 289 -3.67 44.71 21.92
CA ASN A 289 -2.64 44.54 20.91
C ASN A 289 -2.83 45.58 19.78
N PRO A 290 -2.62 46.88 20.07
CA PRO A 290 -2.81 47.91 19.06
C PRO A 290 -1.80 47.74 17.94
N ASN A 291 -2.27 47.80 16.69
CA ASN A 291 -1.46 47.60 15.50
C ASN A 291 -0.69 46.26 15.51
N ALA A 292 -1.35 45.18 15.94
CA ALA A 292 -0.77 43.85 15.94
C ALA A 292 -0.28 43.47 14.53
N VAL A 293 0.99 43.09 14.41
CA VAL A 293 1.54 42.52 13.16
C VAL A 293 1.27 41.02 13.20
N LEU A 294 0.54 40.54 12.19
CA LEU A 294 0.15 39.14 12.03
C LEU A 294 0.61 38.62 10.68
N ALA A 295 0.93 37.34 10.61
CA ALA A 295 1.29 36.65 9.38
C ALA A 295 0.29 35.55 9.07
N VAL A 296 -0.26 35.50 7.86
CA VAL A 296 -1.02 34.34 7.37
C VAL A 296 -0.14 33.51 6.48
N VAL A 297 -0.03 32.23 6.81
CA VAL A 297 0.72 31.24 6.03
C VAL A 297 -0.26 30.18 5.54
N CYS A 298 -0.29 29.95 4.22
CA CYS A 298 -1.01 28.84 3.61
C CYS A 298 -0.01 27.76 3.20
N LYS A 299 -0.15 26.57 3.78
CA LYS A 299 0.64 25.38 3.46
C LYS A 299 -0.22 24.32 2.81
N ALA A 300 0.32 23.58 1.86
CA ALA A 300 -0.28 22.34 1.39
C ALA A 300 0.78 21.25 1.39
N ARG A 301 0.45 20.08 1.95
CA ARG A 301 1.37 18.93 2.07
C ARG A 301 2.74 19.30 2.68
N GLY A 302 2.73 20.23 3.64
CA GLY A 302 3.93 20.71 4.34
C GLY A 302 4.72 21.83 3.66
N ILE A 303 4.37 22.23 2.43
CA ILE A 303 5.04 23.30 1.68
C ILE A 303 4.25 24.60 1.80
N SER A 304 4.92 25.71 2.11
CA SER A 304 4.32 27.06 2.09
C SER A 304 4.14 27.54 0.66
N TYR A 305 2.90 27.88 0.29
CA TYR A 305 2.54 28.41 -1.04
C TYR A 305 2.12 29.89 -1.01
N PHE A 306 1.74 30.38 0.17
CA PHE A 306 1.41 31.78 0.41
C PHE A 306 1.85 32.17 1.81
N GLU A 307 2.44 33.35 1.93
CA GLU A 307 2.84 33.96 3.20
C GLU A 307 2.66 35.47 3.03
N SER A 308 1.92 36.09 3.94
CA SER A 308 1.69 37.53 3.92
C SER A 308 1.59 38.06 5.35
N GLU A 309 2.32 39.13 5.61
CA GLU A 309 2.22 39.90 6.84
C GLU A 309 1.29 41.09 6.64
N PHE A 310 0.55 41.45 7.68
CA PHE A 310 -0.28 42.65 7.72
C PHE A 310 -0.40 43.19 9.13
N THR A 311 -0.67 44.49 9.23
CA THR A 311 -0.97 45.15 10.50
C THR A 311 -2.47 45.18 10.71
N LEU A 312 -2.94 44.61 11.81
CA LEU A 312 -4.35 44.63 12.17
C LEU A 312 -4.71 45.97 12.82
N THR A 313 -5.41 46.82 12.06
CA THR A 313 -5.90 48.14 12.52
C THR A 313 -7.42 48.20 12.66
N GLN A 314 -8.12 47.14 12.27
CA GLN A 314 -9.58 47.02 12.27
C GLN A 314 -9.98 45.64 12.78
N ALA A 315 -11.22 45.49 13.23
CA ALA A 315 -11.74 44.22 13.76
C ALA A 315 -11.83 43.10 12.71
N ALA A 316 -11.76 43.42 11.41
CA ALA A 316 -11.78 42.44 10.33
C ALA A 316 -10.87 42.86 9.17
N VAL A 317 -10.07 41.93 8.69
CA VAL A 317 -9.28 42.06 7.44
C VAL A 317 -9.57 40.84 6.58
N SER A 318 -9.78 41.05 5.28
CA SER A 318 -10.03 39.97 4.33
C SER A 318 -9.16 40.12 3.10
N PHE A 319 -8.70 39.00 2.55
CA PHE A 319 -7.92 38.95 1.32
C PHE A 319 -8.27 37.71 0.51
N GLU A 320 -7.99 37.78 -0.79
CA GLU A 320 -8.17 36.66 -1.70
C GLU A 320 -6.92 35.78 -1.71
N LEU A 321 -7.12 34.48 -1.47
CA LEU A 321 -6.07 33.49 -1.54
C LEU A 321 -5.83 33.11 -3.02
N PRO A 322 -4.61 33.30 -3.55
CA PRO A 322 -4.34 33.10 -4.98
C PRO A 322 -4.34 31.61 -5.33
N LYS A 323 -5.51 31.12 -5.78
CA LYS A 323 -5.77 29.73 -6.14
C LYS A 323 -4.71 29.13 -7.06
N GLU A 324 -4.23 29.89 -8.05
CA GLU A 324 -3.26 29.40 -9.04
C GLU A 324 -1.95 28.91 -8.42
N LYS A 325 -1.52 29.50 -7.30
CA LYS A 325 -0.26 29.16 -6.64
C LYS A 325 -0.35 27.95 -5.72
N ILE A 326 -1.55 27.50 -5.36
CA ILE A 326 -1.77 26.49 -4.32
C ILE A 326 -2.20 25.17 -4.98
N PRO A 327 -1.63 24.01 -4.64
CA PRO A 327 -2.01 22.75 -5.26
C PRO A 327 -3.47 22.37 -4.94
N ASP A 328 -4.02 21.48 -5.77
CA ASP A 328 -5.34 20.90 -5.56
C ASP A 328 -5.38 20.04 -4.28
N GLY A 329 -6.49 20.05 -3.56
CA GLY A 329 -6.69 19.29 -2.33
C GLY A 329 -6.62 20.12 -1.04
N ILE A 330 -6.23 19.47 0.06
CA ILE A 330 -6.20 20.09 1.40
C ILE A 330 -5.06 21.11 1.53
N SER A 331 -5.43 22.30 1.98
CA SER A 331 -4.52 23.37 2.39
C SER A 331 -4.79 23.78 3.84
N GLN A 332 -3.75 24.16 4.55
CA GLN A 332 -3.74 24.62 5.92
C GLN A 332 -3.45 26.11 5.93
N ILE A 333 -4.33 26.89 6.53
CA ILE A 333 -4.17 28.32 6.74
C ILE A 333 -3.91 28.53 8.23
N THR A 334 -2.75 29.06 8.57
CA THR A 334 -2.38 29.35 9.96
C THR A 334 -2.05 30.83 10.08
N LEU A 335 -2.62 31.48 11.10
CA LEU A 335 -2.31 32.84 11.51
C LEU A 335 -1.24 32.80 12.61
N TYR A 336 -0.16 33.54 12.44
CA TYR A 336 0.92 33.68 13.42
C TYR A 336 1.01 35.11 13.93
N ASP A 337 1.43 35.25 15.20
CA ASP A 337 1.86 36.53 15.74
C ASP A 337 3.33 36.84 15.36
N LYS A 338 3.80 38.04 15.73
CA LYS A 338 5.19 38.48 15.54
C LYS A 338 6.27 37.57 16.14
N ASN A 339 5.92 36.66 17.06
CA ASN A 339 6.84 35.72 17.69
C ASN A 339 6.79 34.34 17.02
N ASN A 340 6.12 34.21 15.86
CA ASN A 340 5.83 32.94 15.19
C ASN A 340 5.00 31.97 16.04
N LYS A 341 4.20 32.48 17.00
CA LYS A 341 3.24 31.66 17.74
C LYS A 341 1.92 31.62 16.95
N PRO A 342 1.40 30.42 16.62
CA PRO A 342 0.14 30.32 15.92
C PRO A 342 -1.02 30.77 16.82
N GLN A 343 -1.96 31.51 16.25
CA GLN A 343 -3.08 32.17 16.92
C GLN A 343 -4.46 31.65 16.46
N SER A 344 -4.55 31.15 15.23
CA SER A 344 -5.74 30.50 14.69
C SER A 344 -5.38 29.66 13.47
N GLU A 345 -6.11 28.57 13.23
CA GLU A 345 -5.82 27.64 12.13
C GLU A 345 -7.09 27.06 11.49
N ARG A 346 -7.03 26.83 10.18
CA ARG A 346 -8.12 26.26 9.37
C ARG A 346 -7.58 25.34 8.27
N LEU A 347 -8.17 24.15 8.12
CA LEU A 347 -8.02 23.34 6.91
C LEU A 347 -9.09 23.71 5.88
N VAL A 348 -8.71 23.84 4.63
CA VAL A 348 -9.60 24.18 3.52
C VAL A 348 -9.34 23.26 2.34
N TYR A 349 -10.37 22.99 1.54
CA TYR A 349 -10.20 22.28 0.27
C TYR A 349 -10.12 23.28 -0.87
N ILE A 350 -9.02 23.25 -1.63
CA ILE A 350 -8.83 24.07 -2.82
C ILE A 350 -9.08 23.19 -4.04
N GLU A 351 -10.27 23.29 -4.64
CA GLU A 351 -10.61 22.56 -5.86
C GLU A 351 -9.99 23.23 -7.09
N LYS A 352 -9.07 22.59 -7.79
CA LYS A 352 -8.53 23.09 -9.07
C LYS A 352 -9.15 22.38 -10.27
N GLU A 353 -9.41 23.17 -11.30
CA GLU A 353 -9.82 22.62 -12.58
C GLU A 353 -8.57 22.18 -13.35
N ALA A 354 -8.36 20.87 -13.47
CA ALA A 354 -7.23 20.35 -14.22
C ALA A 354 -7.40 20.56 -15.74
N ASP A 355 -6.28 20.82 -16.44
CA ASP A 355 -6.22 20.69 -17.90
C ASP A 355 -6.11 19.20 -18.30
N LEU A 356 -7.22 18.50 -18.12
CA LEU A 356 -7.34 17.06 -18.34
C LEU A 356 -8.79 16.71 -18.70
N ASP A 357 -8.96 15.97 -19.79
CA ASP A 357 -10.17 15.27 -20.18
C ASP A 357 -9.85 13.78 -20.33
N VAL A 358 -10.48 12.97 -19.48
CA VAL A 358 -10.40 11.51 -19.53
C VAL A 358 -11.77 10.97 -19.89
N GLN A 359 -11.83 10.24 -21.00
CA GLN A 359 -13.04 9.58 -21.46
C GLN A 359 -12.90 8.07 -21.36
N LEU A 360 -14.00 7.42 -20.99
CA LEU A 360 -14.11 5.99 -20.82
C LEU A 360 -15.39 5.56 -21.53
N VAL A 361 -15.24 4.94 -22.71
CA VAL A 361 -16.33 4.71 -23.65
C VAL A 361 -16.37 3.24 -24.06
N ALA A 362 -17.50 2.59 -23.82
CA ALA A 362 -17.80 1.26 -24.36
C ALA A 362 -18.29 1.34 -25.81
N ASP A 363 -18.03 0.30 -26.60
CA ASP A 363 -18.52 0.21 -27.98
C ASP A 363 -20.05 0.05 -28.06
N LYS A 364 -20.71 -0.45 -26.99
CA LYS A 364 -22.16 -0.61 -26.88
C LYS A 364 -22.66 -0.30 -25.47
N ALA A 365 -23.93 0.08 -25.38
CA ALA A 365 -24.62 0.27 -24.09
C ALA A 365 -25.17 -1.05 -23.49
N SER A 366 -25.39 -2.06 -24.33
CA SER A 366 -25.86 -3.38 -23.91
C SER A 366 -25.22 -4.48 -24.76
N TYR A 367 -24.95 -5.62 -24.14
CA TYR A 367 -24.29 -6.78 -24.72
C TYR A 367 -25.11 -8.05 -24.47
N LYS A 368 -24.91 -9.07 -25.31
CA LYS A 368 -25.39 -10.43 -25.07
C LYS A 368 -24.45 -11.19 -24.13
N PRO A 369 -24.93 -12.24 -23.45
CA PRO A 369 -24.06 -13.13 -22.67
C PRO A 369 -22.88 -13.67 -23.50
N ASN A 370 -21.67 -13.67 -22.94
CA ASN A 370 -20.39 -13.96 -23.60
C ASN A 370 -20.02 -13.08 -24.80
N GLU A 371 -20.76 -12.01 -25.08
CA GLU A 371 -20.38 -11.10 -26.15
C GLU A 371 -19.11 -10.34 -25.74
N LYS A 372 -18.17 -10.23 -26.68
CA LYS A 372 -16.94 -9.46 -26.50
C LYS A 372 -17.25 -7.98 -26.40
N THR A 373 -16.68 -7.33 -25.40
CA THR A 373 -16.75 -5.88 -25.16
C THR A 373 -15.42 -5.24 -25.51
N ALA A 374 -15.48 -4.04 -26.10
CA ALA A 374 -14.32 -3.18 -26.29
C ALA A 374 -14.54 -1.84 -25.57
N ILE A 375 -13.57 -1.45 -24.75
CA ILE A 375 -13.59 -0.19 -24.01
C ILE A 375 -12.42 0.66 -24.50
N THR A 376 -12.72 1.87 -24.96
CA THR A 376 -11.74 2.86 -25.34
C THR A 376 -11.58 3.88 -24.22
N ILE A 377 -10.34 4.05 -23.78
CA ILE A 377 -9.92 5.04 -22.81
C ILE A 377 -9.13 6.12 -23.54
N SER A 378 -9.46 7.39 -23.31
CA SER A 378 -8.64 8.52 -23.78
C SER A 378 -8.20 9.38 -22.60
N SER A 379 -6.99 9.90 -22.66
CA SER A 379 -6.40 10.81 -21.68
C SER A 379 -5.71 11.95 -22.41
N LYS A 380 -6.35 13.12 -22.43
CA LYS A 380 -5.92 14.29 -23.19
C LYS A 380 -6.09 15.56 -22.35
N THR A 381 -5.43 16.65 -22.73
CA THR A 381 -5.78 18.00 -22.25
C THR A 381 -7.17 18.38 -22.78
N LYS A 382 -7.77 19.44 -22.24
CA LYS A 382 -9.02 20.00 -22.80
C LYS A 382 -8.85 20.51 -24.23
N ALA A 383 -7.62 20.88 -24.61
CA ALA A 383 -7.25 21.22 -25.98
C ALA A 383 -7.00 20.01 -26.90
N GLY A 384 -7.22 18.77 -26.42
CA GLY A 384 -7.07 17.54 -27.21
C GLY A 384 -5.65 16.96 -27.32
N MET A 385 -4.64 17.56 -26.70
CA MET A 385 -3.27 17.03 -26.67
C MET A 385 -3.15 15.79 -25.77
N PRO A 386 -2.43 14.73 -26.16
CA PRO A 386 -2.22 13.54 -25.33
C PRO A 386 -1.62 13.84 -23.95
N LYS A 387 -2.17 13.21 -22.91
CA LYS A 387 -1.62 13.24 -21.54
C LYS A 387 -1.27 11.83 -21.10
N SER A 388 0.01 11.61 -20.82
CA SER A 388 0.49 10.33 -20.29
C SER A 388 -0.11 10.06 -18.91
N ALA A 389 -0.54 8.82 -18.70
CA ALA A 389 -1.16 8.35 -17.47
C ALA A 389 -0.93 6.85 -17.28
N SER A 390 -1.08 6.40 -16.03
CA SER A 390 -1.17 4.98 -15.70
C SER A 390 -2.48 4.72 -15.00
N PHE A 391 -3.35 3.97 -15.66
CA PHE A 391 -4.64 3.57 -15.11
C PHE A 391 -4.66 2.07 -14.78
N SER A 392 -5.65 1.71 -13.98
CA SER A 392 -6.13 0.35 -13.72
C SER A 392 -7.61 0.32 -14.05
N LEU A 393 -8.07 -0.79 -14.61
CA LEU A 393 -9.47 -0.99 -14.98
C LEU A 393 -10.01 -2.24 -14.26
N SER A 394 -11.10 -2.05 -13.53
CA SER A 394 -11.91 -3.12 -12.96
C SER A 394 -13.27 -3.17 -13.66
N VAL A 395 -13.75 -4.37 -13.96
CA VAL A 395 -15.07 -4.61 -14.54
C VAL A 395 -15.75 -5.66 -13.69
N THR A 396 -16.86 -5.30 -13.06
CA THR A 396 -17.47 -6.10 -11.99
C THR A 396 -18.97 -6.26 -12.17
N ASP A 397 -19.47 -7.45 -11.87
CA ASP A 397 -20.89 -7.77 -11.77
C ASP A 397 -21.51 -7.03 -10.57
N MET A 398 -22.61 -6.30 -10.80
CA MET A 398 -23.36 -5.64 -9.73
C MET A 398 -24.29 -6.59 -8.97
N ASN A 399 -24.39 -7.86 -9.36
CA ASN A 399 -25.17 -8.90 -8.67
C ASN A 399 -26.62 -8.49 -8.36
N GLY A 400 -27.27 -7.82 -9.33
CA GLY A 400 -28.65 -7.34 -9.21
C GLY A 400 -28.83 -6.00 -8.49
N GLU A 401 -27.75 -5.35 -8.06
CA GLU A 401 -27.80 -4.00 -7.51
C GLU A 401 -28.07 -2.96 -8.60
N VAL A 402 -29.00 -2.03 -8.32
CA VAL A 402 -29.46 -1.04 -9.30
C VAL A 402 -28.64 0.27 -9.23
N GLN A 403 -28.18 0.66 -8.05
CA GLN A 403 -27.40 1.87 -7.81
C GLN A 403 -26.07 1.47 -7.16
N ASP A 404 -24.93 1.99 -7.64
CA ASP A 404 -23.63 1.74 -7.01
C ASP A 404 -23.58 2.47 -5.67
N GLN A 405 -23.66 1.72 -4.58
CA GLN A 405 -23.52 2.26 -3.22
C GLN A 405 -22.05 2.36 -2.78
N ASP A 406 -21.11 1.95 -3.63
CA ASP A 406 -19.68 2.00 -3.33
C ASP A 406 -19.14 3.44 -3.41
N LEU A 407 -19.32 4.15 -2.28
CA LEU A 407 -18.78 5.46 -2.01
C LEU A 407 -17.44 5.38 -1.23
N GLY A 408 -16.77 4.23 -1.26
CA GLY A 408 -15.52 4.00 -0.56
C GLY A 408 -14.33 4.80 -1.09
N THR A 409 -13.15 4.55 -0.51
CA THR A 409 -11.89 5.23 -0.86
C THR A 409 -11.48 5.00 -2.31
N SER A 410 -11.31 6.09 -3.05
CA SER A 410 -10.82 6.16 -4.43
C SER A 410 -9.46 6.86 -4.51
N ILE A 411 -8.72 6.72 -5.62
CA ILE A 411 -7.42 7.38 -5.78
C ILE A 411 -7.51 8.92 -5.63
N SER A 412 -8.60 9.53 -6.13
CA SER A 412 -8.83 10.97 -6.03
C SER A 412 -9.17 11.39 -4.61
N SER A 413 -10.11 10.69 -3.95
CA SER A 413 -10.46 11.02 -2.57
C SER A 413 -9.29 10.84 -1.61
N TYR A 414 -8.46 9.82 -1.85
CA TYR A 414 -7.31 9.55 -1.01
C TYR A 414 -6.20 10.60 -1.13
N PHE A 415 -5.72 10.87 -2.36
CA PHE A 415 -4.59 11.78 -2.58
C PHE A 415 -4.94 13.27 -2.46
N LEU A 416 -6.21 13.64 -2.58
CA LEU A 416 -6.66 15.04 -2.48
C LEU A 416 -7.27 15.37 -1.11
N MET A 417 -7.65 14.37 -0.31
CA MET A 417 -8.31 14.58 0.99
C MET A 417 -7.90 13.58 2.08
N GLU A 418 -8.24 12.29 1.96
CA GLU A 418 -8.21 11.34 3.10
C GLU A 418 -6.81 11.24 3.72
N SER A 419 -5.76 11.24 2.89
CA SER A 419 -4.37 11.13 3.36
C SER A 419 -3.86 12.34 4.15
N ASP A 420 -4.56 13.48 4.09
CA ASP A 420 -4.19 14.72 4.77
C ASP A 420 -5.10 15.06 5.97
N ILE A 421 -6.17 14.28 6.21
CA ILE A 421 -7.07 14.43 7.36
C ILE A 421 -6.96 13.28 8.36
N ARG A 422 -7.37 13.50 9.62
CA ARG A 422 -7.26 12.50 10.70
C ARG A 422 -8.60 11.80 10.93
N GLY A 423 -8.51 10.51 11.25
CA GLY A 423 -9.66 9.66 11.51
C GLY A 423 -10.30 9.10 10.23
N LYS A 424 -11.20 8.14 10.40
CA LYS A 424 -11.93 7.50 9.30
C LYS A 424 -12.84 8.53 8.63
N VAL A 425 -12.77 8.61 7.31
CA VAL A 425 -13.69 9.38 6.49
C VAL A 425 -14.77 8.43 6.01
N HIS A 426 -16.02 8.73 6.32
CA HIS A 426 -17.13 7.95 5.80
C HIS A 426 -17.48 8.44 4.39
N HIS A 427 -17.83 7.49 3.52
CA HIS A 427 -18.21 7.73 2.12
C HIS A 427 -17.29 8.70 1.34
N PRO A 428 -15.94 8.55 1.36
CA PRO A 428 -15.03 9.57 0.84
C PRO A 428 -15.21 9.89 -0.65
N ALA A 429 -15.65 8.95 -1.50
CA ALA A 429 -15.93 9.25 -2.90
C ALA A 429 -17.12 10.21 -3.12
N TYR A 430 -18.02 10.34 -2.13
CA TYR A 430 -19.14 11.29 -2.16
C TYR A 430 -18.68 12.73 -2.40
N TYR A 431 -17.56 13.13 -1.78
CA TYR A 431 -17.04 14.50 -1.85
C TYR A 431 -16.45 14.85 -3.23
N PHE A 432 -16.26 13.85 -4.10
CA PHE A 432 -15.63 13.98 -5.42
C PHE A 432 -16.60 13.72 -6.58
N ASP A 433 -17.87 13.41 -6.30
CA ASP A 433 -18.90 13.27 -7.33
C ASP A 433 -19.40 14.65 -7.80
N ILE A 434 -18.89 15.09 -8.97
CA ILE A 434 -19.22 16.40 -9.54
C ILE A 434 -20.73 16.57 -9.82
N ALA A 435 -21.47 15.47 -10.01
CA ALA A 435 -22.93 15.53 -10.21
C ALA A 435 -23.69 15.96 -8.94
N ASN A 436 -23.07 15.83 -7.77
CA ASN A 436 -23.62 16.29 -6.50
C ASN A 436 -23.20 17.76 -6.22
N PRO A 437 -24.14 18.72 -6.25
CA PRO A 437 -23.83 20.13 -5.99
C PRO A 437 -23.53 20.42 -4.52
N LYS A 438 -23.93 19.55 -3.58
CA LYS A 438 -23.69 19.72 -2.14
C LYS A 438 -22.34 19.18 -1.66
N ARG A 439 -21.61 18.45 -2.51
CA ARG A 439 -20.38 17.74 -2.14
C ARG A 439 -19.36 18.63 -1.42
N LEU A 440 -19.16 19.87 -1.90
CA LEU A 440 -18.18 20.80 -1.34
C LEU A 440 -18.65 21.45 -0.04
N ASP A 441 -19.97 21.67 0.12
CA ASP A 441 -20.51 22.17 1.39
C ASP A 441 -20.42 21.09 2.48
N HIS A 442 -20.66 19.83 2.13
CA HIS A 442 -20.48 18.71 3.05
C HIS A 442 -18.99 18.45 3.33
N LEU A 443 -18.10 18.61 2.35
CA LEU A 443 -16.65 18.56 2.54
C LEU A 443 -16.20 19.65 3.51
N GLU A 444 -16.76 20.85 3.42
CA GLU A 444 -16.50 21.92 4.38
C GLU A 444 -16.89 21.51 5.81
N ASN A 445 -18.03 20.83 5.99
CA ASN A 445 -18.44 20.30 7.29
C ASN A 445 -17.46 19.23 7.82
N LEU A 446 -16.93 18.37 6.94
CA LEU A 446 -15.88 17.41 7.29
C LEU A 446 -14.60 18.13 7.75
N LEU A 447 -14.17 19.18 7.05
CA LEU A 447 -12.98 19.94 7.41
C LEU A 447 -13.16 20.79 8.66
N LEU A 448 -14.38 21.25 8.96
CA LEU A 448 -14.70 21.95 10.20
C LEU A 448 -14.71 21.03 11.42
N THR A 449 -14.77 19.71 11.24
CA THR A 449 -14.90 18.72 12.32
C THR A 449 -13.67 17.82 12.41
N GLN A 450 -13.47 16.89 11.47
CA GLN A 450 -12.31 15.99 11.44
C GLN A 450 -11.02 16.69 10.98
N GLY A 451 -11.17 17.84 10.32
CA GLY A 451 -10.07 18.76 10.05
C GLY A 451 -9.80 19.78 11.16
N TRP A 452 -10.60 19.79 12.23
CA TRP A 452 -10.48 20.77 13.32
C TRP A 452 -9.29 20.48 14.23
N ARG A 453 -8.53 21.52 14.60
CA ARG A 453 -7.37 21.41 15.50
C ARG A 453 -7.16 22.69 16.29
N ASP A 454 -6.78 22.51 17.55
CA ASP A 454 -6.12 23.53 18.37
C ASP A 454 -4.59 23.26 18.30
N PHE A 455 -3.93 23.87 17.33
CA PHE A 455 -2.46 23.94 17.09
C PHE A 455 -1.60 22.65 17.06
N ALA A 456 -2.16 21.46 16.88
CA ALA A 456 -1.37 20.21 16.85
C ALA A 456 -1.18 19.62 15.43
N TRP A 457 -0.02 19.85 14.79
CA TRP A 457 0.33 19.20 13.52
C TRP A 457 1.49 18.20 13.59
N LYS A 458 1.47 17.24 12.65
CA LYS A 458 2.57 16.34 12.28
C LYS A 458 3.75 17.18 11.81
N THR A 459 4.74 17.46 12.66
CA THR A 459 6.03 17.86 12.10
C THR A 459 6.45 16.73 11.16
N ILE A 460 6.49 16.99 9.84
CA ILE A 460 7.28 16.14 8.94
C ILE A 460 8.65 16.15 9.62
N PRO A 461 9.13 14.99 10.12
CA PRO A 461 10.41 14.93 10.81
C PRO A 461 11.40 15.68 9.94
N LYS A 462 12.07 16.69 10.52
CA LYS A 462 13.10 17.38 9.76
C LYS A 462 14.12 16.31 9.41
N ALA A 463 14.80 16.41 8.27
CA ALA A 463 15.76 15.38 7.82
C ALA A 463 16.87 15.04 8.85
N ASN A 464 16.98 15.81 9.95
CA ASN A 464 17.89 15.61 11.07
C ASN A 464 17.28 14.87 12.28
N ASP A 465 15.97 14.62 12.33
CA ASP A 465 15.36 13.71 13.30
C ASP A 465 15.68 12.29 12.83
N THR A 466 16.46 11.53 13.61
CA THR A 466 17.08 10.25 13.25
C THR A 466 16.27 9.37 12.28
N ILE A 467 16.71 9.29 11.02
CA ILE A 467 16.17 8.38 10.01
C ILE A 467 16.53 6.95 10.41
N ASN A 468 15.54 6.17 10.85
CA ASN A 468 15.74 4.81 11.34
C ASN A 468 15.49 3.75 10.26
N TYR A 469 14.70 4.08 9.24
CA TYR A 469 14.33 3.14 8.18
C TYR A 469 14.83 3.65 6.82
N LYS A 470 15.53 2.81 6.08
CA LYS A 470 16.06 3.16 4.75
C LYS A 470 15.05 2.81 3.65
N ALA A 471 15.11 3.55 2.55
CA ALA A 471 14.46 3.14 1.31
C ALA A 471 15.11 1.85 0.79
N GLU A 472 14.28 0.87 0.43
CA GLU A 472 14.73 -0.46 0.01
C GLU A 472 14.67 -0.52 -1.52
N LYS A 473 15.82 -0.59 -2.20
CA LYS A 473 15.90 -0.77 -3.65
C LYS A 473 15.84 -2.24 -4.06
N GLY A 474 16.12 -3.15 -3.15
CA GLY A 474 15.91 -4.59 -3.30
C GLY A 474 16.17 -5.30 -1.96
N ILE A 475 16.19 -6.63 -1.97
CA ILE A 475 16.37 -7.41 -0.75
C ILE A 475 17.86 -7.45 -0.40
N SER A 476 18.20 -7.07 0.83
CA SER A 476 19.58 -7.05 1.30
C SER A 476 19.88 -8.24 2.22
N ILE A 477 20.97 -8.95 1.94
CA ILE A 477 21.49 -10.03 2.79
C ILE A 477 22.81 -9.55 3.38
N THR A 478 22.83 -9.35 4.69
CA THR A 478 23.99 -8.79 5.41
C THR A 478 24.33 -9.63 6.62
N GLY A 479 25.55 -9.48 7.11
CA GLY A 479 26.00 -10.20 8.29
C GLY A 479 27.46 -9.92 8.61
N ARG A 480 28.05 -10.76 9.44
CA ARG A 480 29.48 -10.72 9.76
C ARG A 480 30.10 -12.10 9.71
N VAL A 481 31.40 -12.16 9.43
CA VAL A 481 32.23 -13.36 9.59
C VAL A 481 33.22 -13.14 10.71
N LYS A 482 33.23 -14.07 11.67
CA LYS A 482 34.13 -14.06 12.82
C LYS A 482 34.98 -15.33 12.87
N GLN A 483 35.97 -15.34 13.74
CA GLN A 483 36.77 -16.52 14.02
C GLN A 483 35.91 -17.63 14.63
N LEU A 484 36.20 -18.88 14.27
CA LEU A 484 35.53 -20.04 14.87
C LEU A 484 35.65 -20.01 16.39
N LEU A 485 34.52 -20.10 17.11
CA LEU A 485 34.48 -20.11 18.58
C LEU A 485 35.09 -18.85 19.24
N GLY A 486 35.17 -17.73 18.53
CA GLY A 486 35.68 -16.45 19.04
C GLY A 486 34.96 -15.24 18.44
N GLU A 487 35.11 -14.06 19.05
CA GLU A 487 34.45 -12.82 18.59
C GLU A 487 35.28 -11.99 17.61
N LYS A 488 36.52 -12.41 17.31
CA LYS A 488 37.41 -11.66 16.42
C LYS A 488 36.85 -11.63 15.00
N PRO A 489 36.62 -10.45 14.39
CA PRO A 489 36.16 -10.37 13.00
C PRO A 489 37.24 -10.86 12.04
N LEU A 490 36.82 -11.50 10.95
CA LEU A 490 37.71 -11.89 9.85
C LEU A 490 37.54 -10.90 8.70
N VAL A 491 38.66 -10.33 8.26
CA VAL A 491 38.74 -9.31 7.19
C VAL A 491 39.11 -9.99 5.87
N ASN A 492 38.62 -9.46 4.75
CA ASN A 492 38.89 -9.96 3.39
C ASN A 492 38.58 -11.46 3.20
N ILE A 493 37.53 -11.97 3.83
CA ILE A 493 36.97 -13.28 3.53
C ILE A 493 36.00 -13.12 2.38
N ASN A 494 36.16 -13.94 1.34
CA ASN A 494 35.30 -13.97 0.16
C ASN A 494 34.03 -14.76 0.45
N LEU A 495 32.89 -14.18 0.15
CA LEU A 495 31.57 -14.79 0.36
C LEU A 495 30.90 -15.00 -0.98
N THR A 496 30.37 -16.20 -1.16
CA THR A 496 29.54 -16.55 -2.32
C THR A 496 28.12 -16.82 -1.84
N LEU A 497 27.19 -16.08 -2.42
CA LEU A 497 25.75 -16.23 -2.23
C LEU A 497 25.14 -16.81 -3.50
N ALA A 498 24.56 -17.99 -3.43
CA ALA A 498 23.71 -18.55 -4.47
C ALA A 498 22.25 -18.52 -4.03
N LEU A 499 21.39 -17.97 -4.90
CA LEU A 499 19.94 -17.95 -4.76
C LEU A 499 19.36 -18.87 -5.84
N ILE A 500 18.75 -19.97 -5.41
CA ILE A 500 18.27 -21.02 -6.31
C ILE A 500 16.77 -21.22 -6.09
N ASN A 501 15.99 -21.03 -7.15
CA ASN A 501 14.59 -21.42 -7.21
C ASN A 501 14.33 -22.31 -8.43
N LYS A 502 13.07 -22.74 -8.65
CA LYS A 502 12.73 -23.67 -9.75
C LYS A 502 13.06 -23.14 -11.14
N LYS A 503 13.24 -21.82 -11.32
CA LYS A 503 13.38 -21.16 -12.62
C LYS A 503 14.76 -20.53 -12.84
N HIS A 504 15.41 -20.06 -11.78
CA HIS A 504 16.61 -19.24 -11.85
C HIS A 504 17.62 -19.64 -10.77
N MET A 505 18.90 -19.50 -11.11
CA MET A 505 20.03 -19.53 -10.19
C MET A 505 20.81 -18.22 -10.38
N ASN A 506 20.91 -17.43 -9.32
CA ASN A 506 21.73 -16.23 -9.30
C ASN A 506 22.87 -16.43 -8.30
N ILE A 507 24.10 -16.07 -8.70
CA ILE A 507 25.28 -16.17 -7.86
C ILE A 507 25.89 -14.77 -7.70
N PHE A 508 26.17 -14.39 -6.46
CA PHE A 508 26.76 -13.12 -6.08
C PHE A 508 28.01 -13.37 -5.26
N ASN A 509 29.00 -12.49 -5.38
CA ASN A 509 30.23 -12.54 -4.58
C ASN A 509 30.47 -11.19 -3.89
N THR A 510 30.97 -11.23 -2.66
CA THR A 510 31.39 -10.04 -1.90
C THR A 510 32.56 -10.42 -0.99
N ALA A 511 33.18 -9.44 -0.33
CA ALA A 511 34.20 -9.67 0.67
C ALA A 511 33.88 -8.94 1.98
N THR A 512 34.34 -9.46 3.10
CA THR A 512 34.15 -8.84 4.41
C THR A 512 35.05 -7.62 4.59
N ASP A 513 34.51 -6.55 5.18
CA ASP A 513 35.25 -5.33 5.52
C ASP A 513 36.18 -5.48 6.75
N ALA A 514 36.78 -4.37 7.19
CA ALA A 514 37.68 -4.33 8.35
C ALA A 514 37.02 -4.77 9.68
N ASN A 515 35.69 -4.72 9.78
CA ASN A 515 34.90 -5.18 10.92
C ASN A 515 34.33 -6.60 10.69
N GLY A 516 34.74 -7.27 9.62
CA GLY A 516 34.24 -8.59 9.22
C GLY A 516 32.82 -8.57 8.68
N VAL A 517 32.26 -7.40 8.33
CA VAL A 517 30.89 -7.27 7.84
C VAL A 517 30.85 -7.51 6.34
N PHE A 518 29.83 -8.24 5.88
CA PHE A 518 29.54 -8.44 4.46
C PHE A 518 28.15 -7.93 4.10
N LYS A 519 27.99 -7.56 2.83
CA LYS A 519 26.72 -7.07 2.30
C LYS A 519 26.52 -7.50 0.86
N PHE A 520 25.33 -8.05 0.60
CA PHE A 520 24.73 -8.16 -0.71
C PHE A 520 23.49 -7.26 -0.70
N GLU A 521 23.55 -6.12 -1.39
CA GLU A 521 22.49 -5.11 -1.39
C GLU A 521 21.67 -5.21 -2.68
N ASP A 522 20.41 -4.79 -2.58
CA ASP A 522 19.50 -4.58 -3.70
C ASP A 522 19.28 -5.80 -4.62
N ILE A 523 19.24 -7.00 -4.02
CA ILE A 523 19.05 -8.24 -4.78
C ILE A 523 17.58 -8.41 -5.16
N MET A 524 17.36 -8.69 -6.44
CA MET A 524 16.05 -8.99 -7.00
C MET A 524 15.91 -10.50 -7.21
N PHE A 525 15.03 -11.13 -6.43
CA PHE A 525 14.62 -12.52 -6.62
C PHE A 525 13.17 -12.68 -6.17
N SER A 526 12.46 -13.64 -6.75
CA SER A 526 11.02 -13.81 -6.52
C SER A 526 10.71 -15.14 -5.87
N GLU A 527 9.57 -15.20 -5.18
CA GLU A 527 9.04 -16.40 -4.51
C GLU A 527 9.98 -16.96 -3.44
N LYS A 528 9.56 -18.09 -2.85
CA LYS A 528 10.41 -18.93 -2.00
C LYS A 528 11.65 -19.37 -2.76
N THR A 529 12.81 -19.02 -2.22
CA THR A 529 14.12 -19.24 -2.84
C THR A 529 15.07 -19.86 -1.82
N ASN A 530 15.79 -20.90 -2.24
CA ASN A 530 16.83 -21.48 -1.41
C ASN A 530 18.07 -20.59 -1.47
N MET A 531 18.44 -20.04 -0.31
CA MET A 531 19.64 -19.27 -0.08
C MET A 531 20.77 -20.20 0.35
N PHE A 532 21.91 -20.05 -0.31
CA PHE A 532 23.15 -20.77 -0.07
C PHE A 532 24.26 -19.74 0.10
N LEU A 533 24.79 -19.58 1.30
CA LEU A 533 25.83 -18.60 1.60
C LEU A 533 27.04 -19.30 2.18
N ASN A 534 28.22 -19.12 1.59
CA ASN A 534 29.46 -19.68 2.12
C ASN A 534 30.57 -18.63 2.24
N SER A 535 31.64 -18.99 2.95
CA SER A 535 32.78 -18.11 3.21
C SER A 535 34.11 -18.83 2.98
N ARG A 536 34.98 -18.24 2.15
CA ARG A 536 36.27 -18.80 1.72
C ARG A 536 37.39 -17.76 1.88
N ASN A 537 38.59 -18.23 2.17
CA ASN A 537 39.80 -17.39 2.20
C ASN A 537 40.35 -17.15 0.77
N GLU A 538 41.40 -16.34 0.64
CA GLU A 538 42.07 -16.07 -0.64
C GLU A 538 42.62 -17.32 -1.36
N LYS A 539 42.82 -18.43 -0.62
CA LYS A 539 43.27 -19.72 -1.17
C LYS A 539 42.09 -20.65 -1.51
N GLY A 540 40.86 -20.16 -1.52
CA GLY A 540 39.65 -20.92 -1.85
C GLY A 540 39.12 -21.85 -0.74
N LYS A 541 39.76 -21.91 0.43
CA LYS A 541 39.35 -22.81 1.53
C LYS A 541 38.30 -22.16 2.43
N PHE A 542 37.31 -22.94 2.85
CA PHE A 542 36.28 -22.48 3.79
C PHE A 542 36.88 -21.92 5.09
N ARG A 543 36.37 -20.77 5.57
CA ARG A 543 36.93 -20.10 6.75
C ARG A 543 35.94 -19.19 7.47
N GLY A 544 35.90 -19.33 8.79
CA GLY A 544 35.16 -18.43 9.69
C GLY A 544 33.80 -18.97 10.09
N GLU A 545 33.15 -18.24 11.01
CA GLU A 545 31.77 -18.41 11.42
C GLU A 545 30.92 -17.27 10.84
N ILE A 546 29.94 -17.60 10.00
CA ILE A 546 29.01 -16.65 9.39
C ILE A 546 27.84 -16.41 10.34
N ILE A 547 27.55 -15.13 10.61
CA ILE A 547 26.36 -14.68 11.32
C ILE A 547 25.57 -13.79 10.37
N VAL A 548 24.38 -14.24 9.95
CA VAL A 548 23.48 -13.48 9.07
C VAL A 548 22.52 -12.64 9.91
N ASN A 549 22.38 -11.37 9.57
CA ASN A 549 21.39 -10.48 10.16
C ASN A 549 19.97 -10.87 9.71
N PRO A 550 18.91 -10.51 10.45
CA PRO A 550 17.53 -10.73 9.99
C PRO A 550 17.30 -10.14 8.59
N ILE A 551 16.86 -11.00 7.66
CA ILE A 551 16.56 -10.60 6.27
C ILE A 551 15.17 -9.96 6.19
N GLU A 552 14.22 -10.47 7.00
CA GLU A 552 12.85 -9.96 7.04
C GLU A 552 12.72 -8.74 7.96
N GLN A 553 12.08 -7.69 7.45
CA GLN A 553 11.70 -6.53 8.27
C GLN A 553 10.51 -6.89 9.15
N THR A 554 10.63 -6.60 10.46
CA THR A 554 9.49 -6.70 11.38
C THR A 554 8.37 -5.76 10.92
N PRO A 555 7.14 -6.26 10.74
CA PRO A 555 6.03 -5.44 10.28
C PRO A 555 5.65 -4.38 11.32
N ILE A 556 4.97 -3.32 10.88
CA ILE A 556 4.37 -2.33 11.78
C ILE A 556 3.31 -3.04 12.65
N SER A 557 3.21 -2.69 13.94
CA SER A 557 2.16 -3.22 14.81
C SER A 557 0.76 -2.97 14.23
N VAL A 558 -0.15 -3.91 14.43
CA VAL A 558 -1.52 -3.82 13.91
C VAL A 558 -2.42 -3.20 14.98
N LEU A 559 -3.11 -2.12 14.60
CA LEU A 559 -4.17 -1.49 15.38
C LEU A 559 -5.43 -1.46 14.50
N PHE A 560 -6.19 -2.56 14.50
CA PHE A 560 -7.43 -2.68 13.73
C PHE A 560 -8.59 -2.98 14.68
N GLN A 561 -9.59 -2.09 14.70
CA GLN A 561 -10.80 -2.32 15.46
C GLN A 561 -11.73 -3.21 14.63
N LYS A 562 -12.26 -4.25 15.26
CA LYS A 562 -13.19 -5.16 14.60
C LYS A 562 -14.45 -4.39 14.21
N GLU A 563 -14.75 -4.42 12.91
CA GLU A 563 -15.99 -3.89 12.35
C GLU A 563 -16.91 -5.06 11.97
N GLU A 564 -18.22 -4.86 12.08
CA GLU A 564 -19.23 -5.82 11.62
C GLU A 564 -19.65 -5.49 10.19
N ILE A 565 -20.05 -6.51 9.43
CA ILE A 565 -20.60 -6.33 8.09
C ILE A 565 -22.00 -5.72 8.21
N ASP A 566 -22.29 -4.69 7.43
CA ASP A 566 -23.61 -4.09 7.39
C ASP A 566 -24.57 -4.91 6.51
N TRP A 567 -25.50 -5.62 7.17
CA TRP A 567 -26.47 -6.52 6.57
C TRP A 567 -27.74 -5.82 6.07
N THR A 568 -27.57 -4.77 5.26
CA THR A 568 -28.67 -4.08 4.59
C THR A 568 -29.45 -5.01 3.65
N ASP A 569 -30.68 -4.63 3.29
CA ASP A 569 -31.48 -5.32 2.26
C ASP A 569 -30.73 -5.47 0.93
N ALA A 570 -29.88 -4.49 0.59
CA ALA A 570 -29.05 -4.54 -0.61
C ALA A 570 -27.95 -5.61 -0.48
N THR A 571 -27.25 -5.64 0.66
CA THR A 571 -26.25 -6.68 0.98
C THR A 571 -26.88 -8.07 0.91
N GLN A 572 -28.05 -8.29 1.52
CA GLN A 572 -28.74 -9.58 1.50
C GLN A 572 -29.12 -10.01 0.08
N LYS A 573 -29.66 -9.11 -0.74
CA LYS A 573 -29.99 -9.40 -2.15
C LYS A 573 -28.75 -9.78 -2.97
N ILE A 574 -27.62 -9.09 -2.76
CA ILE A 574 -26.36 -9.42 -3.44
C ILE A 574 -25.91 -10.82 -3.05
N VAL A 575 -25.93 -11.15 -1.75
CA VAL A 575 -25.56 -12.48 -1.23
C VAL A 575 -26.46 -13.56 -1.82
N ASP A 576 -27.77 -13.37 -1.83
CA ASP A 576 -28.73 -14.32 -2.42
C ASP A 576 -28.50 -14.54 -3.92
N ASN A 577 -28.22 -13.47 -4.66
CA ASN A 577 -27.97 -13.55 -6.09
C ASN A 577 -26.67 -14.28 -6.39
N VAL A 578 -25.61 -14.03 -5.62
CA VAL A 578 -24.33 -14.74 -5.74
C VAL A 578 -24.49 -16.21 -5.37
N PHE A 579 -25.23 -16.52 -4.30
CA PHE A 579 -25.55 -17.90 -3.93
C PHE A 579 -26.29 -18.64 -5.06
N LYS A 580 -27.40 -18.07 -5.57
CA LYS A 580 -28.17 -18.64 -6.69
C LYS A 580 -27.32 -18.84 -7.92
N LYS A 581 -26.45 -17.87 -8.23
CA LYS A 581 -25.49 -17.93 -9.34
C LYS A 581 -24.51 -19.08 -9.15
N ASN A 582 -23.91 -19.25 -7.98
CA ASN A 582 -22.97 -20.34 -7.72
C ASN A 582 -23.65 -21.72 -7.81
N VAL A 583 -24.85 -21.88 -7.22
CA VAL A 583 -25.62 -23.13 -7.28
C VAL A 583 -26.02 -23.48 -8.71
N ALA A 584 -26.52 -22.51 -9.49
CA ALA A 584 -26.97 -22.74 -10.86
C ALA A 584 -25.83 -23.23 -11.80
N PHE A 585 -24.58 -22.89 -11.48
CA PHE A 585 -23.41 -23.27 -12.28
C PHE A 585 -22.57 -24.37 -11.62
N GLY A 586 -23.07 -24.99 -10.55
CA GLY A 586 -22.40 -26.12 -9.88
C GLY A 586 -21.09 -25.73 -9.19
N ILE A 587 -20.88 -24.45 -8.90
CA ILE A 587 -19.75 -24.00 -8.09
C ILE A 587 -20.04 -24.40 -6.65
N LYS A 588 -19.34 -25.43 -6.18
CA LYS A 588 -19.44 -25.86 -4.80
C LYS A 588 -18.75 -24.84 -3.89
N PRO A 589 -19.10 -24.80 -2.60
CA PRO A 589 -18.28 -24.16 -1.57
C PRO A 589 -16.98 -24.98 -1.37
N GLU A 590 -16.17 -25.07 -2.43
CA GLU A 590 -14.91 -25.80 -2.46
C GLU A 590 -13.85 -24.97 -1.72
N ASN A 591 -13.95 -25.01 -0.39
CA ASN A 591 -12.88 -24.81 0.60
C ASN A 591 -13.21 -25.46 1.96
N ILE A 592 -14.29 -26.25 2.07
CA ILE A 592 -14.50 -27.11 3.23
C ILE A 592 -13.86 -28.47 2.92
N LEU A 593 -12.56 -28.56 3.22
CA LEU A 593 -11.79 -29.73 3.66
C LEU A 593 -10.34 -29.59 3.19
N GLU A 594 -9.45 -29.68 4.17
CA GLU A 594 -8.00 -29.74 4.07
C GLU A 594 -7.52 -30.20 2.69
N GLU A 595 -6.84 -29.32 1.94
CA GLU A 595 -5.75 -29.81 1.12
C GLU A 595 -4.73 -30.35 2.11
N VAL A 596 -4.92 -31.62 2.51
CA VAL A 596 -3.89 -32.42 3.12
C VAL A 596 -2.76 -32.34 2.12
N GLN A 597 -1.78 -31.49 2.39
CA GLN A 597 -0.47 -31.68 1.80
C GLN A 597 -0.11 -33.10 2.18
N ILE A 598 -0.27 -34.01 1.23
CA ILE A 598 0.28 -35.34 1.30
C ILE A 598 1.79 -35.10 1.28
N THR A 599 2.35 -34.79 2.44
CA THR A 599 3.75 -35.07 2.74
C THR A 599 3.82 -36.58 2.89
N ALA A 600 3.66 -37.27 1.76
CA ALA A 600 4.20 -38.59 1.59
C ALA A 600 5.71 -38.42 1.79
N LYS A 601 6.17 -38.67 3.01
CA LYS A 601 7.55 -39.07 3.25
C LYS A 601 7.74 -40.38 2.50
N LYS A 602 8.08 -40.27 1.22
CA LYS A 602 8.70 -41.37 0.51
C LYS A 602 9.98 -41.67 1.27
N LYS A 603 10.03 -42.81 1.95
CA LYS A 603 11.30 -43.40 2.37
C LYS A 603 12.10 -43.57 1.09
N SER A 604 13.05 -42.67 0.85
CA SER A 604 14.07 -42.88 -0.18
C SER A 604 14.89 -44.09 0.28
N GLN A 605 14.58 -45.26 -0.26
CA GLN A 605 15.59 -46.29 -0.38
C GLN A 605 16.57 -45.77 -1.43
N THR A 606 17.82 -45.61 -1.01
CA THR A 606 18.92 -45.14 -1.83
C THR A 606 19.23 -46.18 -2.91
N ILE A 607 18.52 -46.13 -4.03
CA ILE A 607 18.75 -47.00 -5.18
C ILE A 607 19.69 -46.26 -6.13
N SER A 608 20.90 -46.78 -6.34
CA SER A 608 21.81 -46.31 -7.39
C SER A 608 21.19 -46.69 -8.75
N PHE A 609 20.73 -45.69 -9.50
CA PHE A 609 19.98 -45.88 -10.76
C PHE A 609 20.84 -46.36 -11.93
N TYR A 610 22.16 -46.34 -11.78
CA TYR A 610 23.16 -46.57 -12.82
C TYR A 610 23.93 -47.90 -12.68
N GLY A 611 23.47 -48.82 -11.82
CA GLY A 611 24.10 -50.13 -11.64
C GLY A 611 25.27 -50.11 -10.65
N ILE A 612 26.43 -50.65 -11.04
CA ILE A 612 27.63 -50.76 -10.19
C ILE A 612 28.52 -49.53 -10.42
N ALA A 613 28.82 -48.78 -9.36
CA ALA A 613 29.75 -47.65 -9.44
C ALA A 613 31.20 -48.13 -9.70
N ASP A 614 31.98 -47.38 -10.47
CA ASP A 614 33.41 -47.66 -10.71
C ASP A 614 34.22 -47.59 -9.42
N ASN A 615 33.81 -46.71 -8.51
CA ASN A 615 34.38 -46.62 -7.18
C ASN A 615 33.31 -46.16 -6.19
N THR A 616 33.33 -46.73 -4.99
CA THR A 616 32.48 -46.32 -3.88
C THR A 616 33.36 -46.05 -2.67
N TYR A 617 33.33 -44.82 -2.18
CA TYR A 617 33.95 -44.44 -0.91
C TYR A 617 32.89 -44.35 0.18
N VAL A 618 33.14 -45.00 1.31
CA VAL A 618 32.30 -44.91 2.52
C VAL A 618 33.14 -44.23 3.60
N PRO A 619 32.78 -43.00 4.04
CA PRO A 619 33.57 -42.28 5.04
C PRO A 619 33.62 -43.02 6.39
N ASP A 620 34.81 -43.07 6.99
CA ASP A 620 35.06 -43.58 8.34
C ASP A 620 35.05 -42.42 9.37
N GLU A 621 35.42 -42.68 10.63
CA GLU A 621 35.45 -41.66 11.70
C GLU A 621 36.38 -40.47 11.37
N THR A 622 37.38 -40.67 10.50
CA THR A 622 38.31 -39.61 10.06
C THR A 622 37.65 -38.57 9.15
N ALA A 623 36.47 -38.84 8.60
CA ALA A 623 35.70 -37.89 7.81
C ALA A 623 35.43 -36.57 8.55
N THR A 624 35.29 -36.62 9.87
CA THR A 624 35.09 -35.45 10.75
C THR A 624 36.29 -34.50 10.82
N THR A 625 37.48 -34.96 10.39
CA THR A 625 38.70 -34.14 10.36
C THR A 625 38.76 -33.22 9.13
N PHE A 626 37.95 -33.50 8.12
CA PHE A 626 37.84 -32.68 6.92
C PHE A 626 36.81 -31.58 7.14
N THR A 627 37.19 -30.33 6.84
CA THR A 627 36.28 -29.18 6.84
C THR A 627 35.60 -28.96 5.49
N ASP A 628 36.12 -29.57 4.42
CA ASP A 628 35.63 -29.43 3.04
C ASP A 628 35.43 -30.82 2.43
N ILE A 629 34.29 -31.03 1.78
CA ILE A 629 33.96 -32.27 1.10
C ILE A 629 34.89 -32.53 -0.08
N TYR A 630 35.35 -31.50 -0.78
CA TYR A 630 36.25 -31.69 -1.93
C TYR A 630 37.66 -32.10 -1.49
N ASP A 631 38.19 -31.51 -0.41
CA ASP A 631 39.45 -31.97 0.19
C ASP A 631 39.35 -33.45 0.60
N MET A 632 38.19 -33.88 1.15
CA MET A 632 37.94 -35.30 1.44
C MET A 632 37.89 -36.13 0.15
N MET A 633 37.18 -35.68 -0.88
CA MET A 633 37.06 -36.38 -2.16
C MET A 633 38.44 -36.58 -2.81
N VAL A 634 39.25 -35.54 -2.91
CA VAL A 634 40.59 -35.61 -3.53
C VAL A 634 41.51 -36.56 -2.77
N GLN A 635 41.47 -36.56 -1.44
CA GLN A 635 42.36 -37.39 -0.63
C GLN A 635 41.91 -38.85 -0.51
N LYS A 636 40.60 -39.11 -0.57
CA LYS A 636 40.02 -40.43 -0.26
C LYS A 636 39.44 -41.17 -1.45
N VAL A 637 39.13 -40.48 -2.56
CA VAL A 637 38.50 -41.07 -3.75
C VAL A 637 39.52 -41.14 -4.90
N PRO A 638 39.97 -42.34 -5.29
CA PRO A 638 40.99 -42.51 -6.34
C PRO A 638 40.58 -41.92 -7.70
N GLY A 639 41.48 -41.12 -8.28
CA GLY A 639 41.34 -40.57 -9.63
C GLY A 639 40.56 -39.26 -9.72
N LEU A 640 40.13 -38.68 -8.58
CA LEU A 640 39.75 -37.28 -8.49
C LEU A 640 40.98 -36.42 -8.23
N VAL A 641 41.07 -35.30 -8.91
CA VAL A 641 42.05 -34.24 -8.68
C VAL A 641 41.31 -32.93 -8.42
N SER A 642 41.93 -32.03 -7.67
CA SER A 642 41.39 -30.69 -7.49
C SER A 642 41.39 -29.93 -8.81
N GLU A 643 40.27 -29.29 -9.11
CA GLU A 643 40.11 -28.30 -10.18
C GLU A 643 39.52 -27.06 -9.54
N ASP A 644 40.34 -26.03 -9.36
CA ASP A 644 40.03 -24.80 -8.63
C ASP A 644 39.36 -25.07 -7.26
N ASP A 645 38.06 -24.83 -7.17
CA ASP A 645 37.22 -24.97 -5.98
C ASP A 645 36.26 -26.19 -6.08
N SER A 646 36.58 -27.15 -6.94
CA SER A 646 35.83 -28.37 -7.22
C SER A 646 36.77 -29.57 -7.39
N VAL A 647 36.20 -30.68 -7.86
CA VAL A 647 36.92 -31.87 -8.29
C VAL A 647 36.66 -32.15 -9.76
N ARG A 648 37.67 -32.71 -10.43
CA ARG A 648 37.52 -33.35 -11.73
C ARG A 648 38.19 -34.71 -11.73
N PHE A 649 37.85 -35.52 -12.71
CA PHE A 649 38.57 -36.75 -12.94
C PHE A 649 39.88 -36.49 -13.69
N GLN A 650 40.98 -37.12 -13.26
CA GLN A 650 42.31 -36.91 -13.84
C GLN A 650 42.36 -37.14 -15.38
N ARG A 651 41.46 -37.97 -15.93
CA ARG A 651 41.39 -38.34 -17.35
C ARG A 651 40.41 -37.50 -18.18
N PHE A 652 39.68 -36.59 -17.57
CA PHE A 652 38.69 -35.73 -18.23
C PHE A 652 39.06 -34.26 -18.02
N ASP A 653 38.72 -33.43 -19.01
CA ASP A 653 39.12 -32.02 -19.09
C ASP A 653 37.96 -31.06 -18.73
N GLY A 654 37.07 -31.52 -17.84
CA GLY A 654 35.97 -30.71 -17.34
C GLY A 654 35.29 -31.31 -16.11
N ALA A 655 34.42 -30.51 -15.50
CA ALA A 655 33.71 -30.87 -14.28
C ALA A 655 32.78 -32.08 -14.48
N PRO A 656 32.66 -32.96 -13.46
CA PRO A 656 31.74 -34.07 -13.49
C PRO A 656 30.30 -33.61 -13.22
N LEU A 657 29.34 -34.44 -13.59
CA LEU A 657 27.95 -34.29 -13.15
C LEU A 657 27.84 -34.64 -11.66
N PHE A 658 27.26 -33.75 -10.85
CA PHE A 658 27.03 -34.03 -9.43
C PHE A 658 25.62 -34.58 -9.20
N LEU A 659 25.52 -35.66 -8.43
CA LEU A 659 24.26 -36.17 -7.93
C LEU A 659 24.25 -36.08 -6.39
N LEU A 660 23.17 -35.61 -5.79
CA LEU A 660 22.92 -35.69 -4.36
C LEU A 660 21.75 -36.62 -4.10
N ASN A 661 21.98 -37.72 -3.39
CA ASN A 661 20.99 -38.76 -3.13
C ASN A 661 20.30 -39.28 -4.42
N GLY A 662 21.07 -39.34 -5.52
CA GLY A 662 20.61 -39.80 -6.84
C GLY A 662 19.89 -38.76 -7.69
N ILE A 663 19.74 -37.53 -7.21
CA ILE A 663 19.14 -36.41 -7.96
C ILE A 663 20.27 -35.52 -8.48
N GLU A 664 20.17 -35.11 -9.74
CA GLU A 664 21.10 -34.13 -10.32
C GLU A 664 21.02 -32.81 -9.56
N VAL A 665 22.18 -32.32 -9.12
CA VAL A 665 22.29 -31.08 -8.37
C VAL A 665 23.39 -30.21 -8.93
N PHE A 666 23.28 -28.91 -8.68
CA PHE A 666 24.39 -28.02 -8.98
C PHE A 666 25.54 -28.27 -7.99
N LYS A 667 26.76 -28.01 -8.44
CA LYS A 667 27.96 -28.02 -7.59
C LYS A 667 27.74 -27.22 -6.30
N THR A 668 27.06 -26.08 -6.39
CA THR A 668 26.73 -25.21 -5.25
C THR A 668 25.90 -25.91 -4.17
N GLU A 669 25.19 -27.00 -4.45
CA GLU A 669 24.50 -27.77 -3.41
C GLU A 669 25.42 -28.77 -2.71
N ILE A 670 26.47 -29.23 -3.40
CA ILE A 670 27.50 -30.13 -2.86
C ILE A 670 28.42 -29.36 -1.91
N ASP A 671 28.73 -28.09 -2.19
CA ASP A 671 29.48 -27.17 -1.31
C ASP A 671 28.94 -27.11 0.13
N PHE A 672 27.66 -27.44 0.37
CA PHE A 672 27.00 -27.38 1.69
C PHE A 672 26.94 -28.73 2.41
N ILE A 673 27.44 -29.80 1.80
CA ILE A 673 27.46 -31.11 2.42
C ILE A 673 28.70 -31.20 3.31
N LEU A 674 28.48 -31.33 4.62
CA LEU A 674 29.56 -31.57 5.56
C LEU A 674 30.13 -32.98 5.36
N PRO A 675 31.46 -33.17 5.41
CA PRO A 675 32.07 -34.50 5.36
C PRO A 675 31.48 -35.50 6.38
N SER A 676 31.02 -35.03 7.54
CA SER A 676 30.35 -35.85 8.57
C SER A 676 29.00 -36.44 8.14
N ASP A 677 28.31 -35.79 7.21
CA ASP A 677 26.94 -36.09 6.80
C ASP A 677 26.90 -37.06 5.61
N VAL A 678 28.05 -37.23 4.95
CA VAL A 678 28.23 -38.15 3.84
C VAL A 678 28.11 -39.59 4.34
N GLN A 679 27.18 -40.34 3.75
CA GLN A 679 27.04 -41.79 3.90
C GLN A 679 27.98 -42.54 2.97
N LYS A 680 28.03 -42.13 1.70
CA LYS A 680 28.93 -42.69 0.69
C LYS A 680 29.07 -41.74 -0.50
N ILE A 681 30.14 -41.90 -1.26
CA ILE A 681 30.39 -41.22 -2.54
C ILE A 681 30.60 -42.28 -3.60
N GLU A 682 29.81 -42.24 -4.66
CA GLU A 682 29.91 -43.13 -5.81
C GLU A 682 30.43 -42.38 -7.03
N ILE A 683 31.30 -43.04 -7.78
CA ILE A 683 31.95 -42.52 -8.97
C ILE A 683 31.54 -43.37 -10.17
N VAL A 684 31.09 -42.74 -11.25
CA VAL A 684 30.75 -43.42 -12.50
C VAL A 684 31.39 -42.67 -13.67
N ARG A 685 32.07 -43.37 -14.57
CA ARG A 685 32.86 -42.83 -15.66
C ARG A 685 32.52 -43.54 -16.96
N GLY A 686 32.93 -42.95 -18.08
CA GLY A 686 32.82 -43.57 -19.40
C GLY A 686 31.38 -43.77 -19.89
N SER A 687 31.17 -44.80 -20.70
CA SER A 687 29.90 -45.04 -21.41
C SER A 687 28.71 -45.30 -20.49
N GLN A 688 28.94 -45.76 -19.25
CA GLN A 688 27.85 -45.96 -18.30
C GLN A 688 27.27 -44.63 -17.82
N ALA A 689 28.12 -43.64 -17.56
CA ALA A 689 27.69 -42.31 -17.10
C ALA A 689 26.78 -41.64 -18.16
N THR A 690 27.19 -41.66 -19.42
CA THR A 690 26.45 -41.04 -20.54
C THR A 690 25.21 -41.81 -20.95
N MET A 691 25.12 -43.12 -20.68
CA MET A 691 23.92 -43.92 -20.96
C MET A 691 22.70 -43.47 -20.13
N TYR A 692 22.92 -43.06 -18.88
CA TYR A 692 21.83 -42.69 -17.96
C TYR A 692 21.54 -41.18 -17.94
N TYR A 693 22.56 -40.34 -18.08
CA TYR A 693 22.43 -38.89 -17.93
C TYR A 693 22.84 -38.10 -19.20
N GLY A 694 23.00 -38.80 -20.33
CA GLY A 694 23.31 -38.18 -21.62
C GLY A 694 24.64 -37.42 -21.62
N ASN A 695 24.74 -36.41 -22.47
CA ASN A 695 25.97 -35.60 -22.61
C ASN A 695 26.35 -34.83 -21.33
N ALA A 696 25.42 -34.60 -20.40
CA ALA A 696 25.72 -33.93 -19.14
C ALA A 696 26.73 -34.72 -18.28
N ALA A 697 26.78 -36.04 -18.47
CA ALA A 697 27.72 -36.93 -17.77
C ALA A 697 28.92 -37.35 -18.64
N ALA A 698 29.23 -36.62 -19.73
CA ALA A 698 30.37 -36.92 -20.60
C ALA A 698 31.72 -36.93 -19.88
N ASN A 699 31.84 -36.13 -18.81
CA ASN A 699 33.00 -36.06 -17.95
C ASN A 699 32.87 -36.95 -16.70
N GLY A 700 31.92 -37.88 -16.64
CA GLY A 700 31.65 -38.73 -15.49
C GLY A 700 30.74 -38.10 -14.43
N ILE A 701 30.41 -38.88 -13.42
CA ILE A 701 29.46 -38.57 -12.35
C ILE A 701 30.13 -38.72 -10.99
N VAL A 702 29.90 -37.76 -10.11
CA VAL A 702 30.19 -37.83 -8.67
C VAL A 702 28.86 -37.80 -7.92
N ALA A 703 28.45 -38.94 -7.36
CA ALA A 703 27.20 -39.08 -6.62
C ALA A 703 27.46 -39.12 -5.10
N VAL A 704 27.01 -38.09 -4.40
CA VAL A 704 27.10 -37.97 -2.95
C VAL A 704 25.80 -38.44 -2.32
N TYR A 705 25.90 -39.38 -1.38
CA TYR A 705 24.77 -39.88 -0.61
C TYR A 705 24.93 -39.48 0.86
N THR A 706 23.86 -39.02 1.49
CA THR A 706 23.87 -38.58 2.90
C THR A 706 23.16 -39.56 3.83
N LYS A 707 23.54 -39.57 5.11
CA LYS A 707 23.02 -40.56 6.08
C LYS A 707 21.48 -40.46 6.23
N PRO A 708 20.75 -41.58 6.41
CA PRO A 708 19.29 -41.55 6.58
C PRO A 708 18.89 -40.77 7.83
N GLY A 709 17.90 -39.88 7.73
CA GLY A 709 17.45 -39.07 8.86
C GLY A 709 18.34 -37.88 9.18
N THR A 710 19.40 -37.64 8.39
CA THR A 710 20.10 -36.35 8.37
C THR A 710 19.09 -35.30 7.92
N LYS A 711 18.49 -34.60 8.87
CA LYS A 711 17.90 -33.30 8.58
C LYS A 711 19.06 -32.44 8.06
N PRO A 712 18.92 -31.67 6.97
CA PRO A 712 19.88 -30.60 6.70
C PRO A 712 20.06 -29.87 8.02
N ALA A 713 21.28 -29.78 8.54
CA ALA A 713 21.46 -29.21 9.87
C ALA A 713 20.83 -27.81 9.89
N GLU A 714 19.84 -27.59 10.76
CA GLU A 714 19.33 -26.24 11.05
C GLU A 714 20.36 -25.37 11.81
N LYS A 715 21.59 -25.89 11.96
CA LYS A 715 22.80 -25.11 12.19
C LYS A 715 23.88 -25.67 11.28
N GLY A 716 24.02 -25.06 10.10
CA GLY A 716 25.06 -25.40 9.13
C GLY A 716 26.46 -25.28 9.73
N GLY A 717 27.44 -25.95 9.11
CA GLY A 717 28.84 -25.74 9.47
C GLY A 717 29.15 -24.24 9.52
N PHE A 718 29.98 -23.82 10.47
CA PHE A 718 30.21 -22.41 10.78
C PHE A 718 30.46 -21.52 9.53
N HIS A 719 31.05 -22.07 8.47
CA HIS A 719 31.42 -21.36 7.24
C HIS A 719 30.36 -21.39 6.13
N ALA A 720 29.19 -22.02 6.33
CA ALA A 720 28.13 -22.18 5.32
C ALA A 720 26.70 -22.18 5.90
N ILE A 721 25.79 -21.44 5.27
CA ILE A 721 24.38 -21.31 5.66
C ILE A 721 23.49 -21.69 4.49
N LYS A 722 22.55 -22.61 4.74
CA LYS A 722 21.43 -22.92 3.84
C LYS A 722 20.13 -22.51 4.50
N LYS A 723 19.30 -21.71 3.82
CA LYS A 723 18.01 -21.24 4.35
C LYS A 723 17.01 -20.99 3.21
N GLU A 724 15.74 -21.34 3.37
CA GLU A 724 14.67 -20.86 2.49
C GLU A 724 14.28 -19.43 2.90
N ILE A 725 14.23 -18.51 1.93
CA ILE A 725 13.88 -17.10 2.12
C ILE A 725 12.82 -16.67 1.11
N ASP A 726 12.01 -15.67 1.47
CA ASP A 726 10.94 -15.15 0.63
C ASP A 726 11.40 -13.94 -0.17
N GLY A 727 11.28 -14.03 -1.50
CA GLY A 727 11.56 -12.96 -2.45
C GLY A 727 10.37 -12.02 -2.67
N PHE A 728 10.43 -11.27 -3.77
CA PHE A 728 9.28 -10.52 -4.29
C PHE A 728 8.12 -11.44 -4.65
N TYR A 729 6.91 -10.99 -4.37
CA TYR A 729 5.69 -11.68 -4.78
C TYR A 729 5.49 -11.57 -6.28
N THR A 730 5.24 -12.69 -6.95
CA THR A 730 4.89 -12.71 -8.37
C THR A 730 3.38 -12.65 -8.52
N ALA A 731 2.87 -11.47 -8.88
CA ALA A 731 1.44 -11.29 -9.14
C ALA A 731 0.94 -12.30 -10.19
N ARG A 732 -0.22 -12.92 -9.91
CA ARG A 732 -0.89 -13.78 -10.87
C ARG A 732 -1.33 -12.98 -12.08
N VAL A 733 -1.52 -13.66 -13.21
CA VAL A 733 -2.17 -13.07 -14.37
C VAL A 733 -3.66 -13.33 -14.24
N PHE A 734 -4.47 -12.29 -14.37
CA PHE A 734 -5.91 -12.42 -14.35
C PHE A 734 -6.36 -13.33 -15.49
N TYR A 735 -6.98 -14.46 -15.15
CA TYR A 735 -7.37 -15.47 -16.14
C TYR A 735 -8.44 -14.93 -17.09
N MET A 736 -8.25 -15.17 -18.37
CA MET A 736 -9.24 -14.93 -19.41
C MET A 736 -9.41 -16.24 -20.21
N PRO A 737 -10.65 -16.72 -20.41
CA PRO A 737 -10.90 -17.88 -21.26
C PRO A 737 -10.23 -17.73 -22.62
N ASN A 738 -9.52 -18.77 -23.06
CA ASN A 738 -8.92 -18.81 -24.38
C ASN A 738 -9.69 -19.80 -25.25
N PRO A 739 -10.45 -19.34 -26.27
CA PRO A 739 -11.18 -20.22 -27.18
C PRO A 739 -10.31 -21.25 -27.90
N GLU A 740 -9.03 -20.95 -28.13
CA GLU A 740 -8.08 -21.87 -28.78
C GLU A 740 -7.54 -22.94 -27.83
N LYS A 741 -7.60 -22.70 -26.51
CA LYS A 741 -7.12 -23.59 -25.45
C LYS A 741 -8.09 -23.57 -24.26
N PRO A 742 -9.29 -24.15 -24.41
CA PRO A 742 -10.30 -24.11 -23.37
C PRO A 742 -9.83 -24.88 -22.13
N ASN A 743 -10.16 -24.36 -20.96
CA ASN A 743 -10.01 -25.04 -19.68
C ASN A 743 -11.39 -25.09 -19.02
N PRO A 744 -12.16 -26.19 -19.17
CA PRO A 744 -13.55 -26.23 -18.75
C PRO A 744 -13.80 -25.87 -17.28
N GLU A 745 -12.86 -26.20 -16.38
CA GLU A 745 -12.95 -25.88 -14.96
C GLU A 745 -12.80 -24.37 -14.72
N LEU A 746 -11.70 -23.78 -15.20
CA LEU A 746 -11.45 -22.35 -15.06
C LEU A 746 -12.44 -21.49 -15.86
N ASP A 747 -12.88 -21.97 -17.02
CA ASP A 747 -13.84 -21.29 -17.88
C ASP A 747 -15.24 -21.23 -17.25
N ASN A 748 -15.65 -22.28 -16.52
CA ASN A 748 -16.91 -22.26 -15.77
C ASN A 748 -16.85 -21.29 -14.60
N ILE A 749 -15.75 -21.28 -13.83
CA ILE A 749 -15.54 -20.29 -12.76
C ILE A 749 -15.50 -18.86 -13.32
N ALA A 750 -14.76 -18.65 -14.41
CA ALA A 750 -14.66 -17.36 -15.08
C ALA A 750 -15.99 -16.88 -15.69
N SER A 751 -16.89 -17.81 -16.03
CA SER A 751 -18.20 -17.48 -16.60
C SER A 751 -19.16 -16.84 -15.59
N VAL A 752 -18.90 -16.94 -14.28
CA VAL A 752 -19.81 -16.48 -13.22
C VAL A 752 -19.15 -15.73 -12.08
N ARG A 753 -17.82 -15.56 -12.10
CA ARG A 753 -17.08 -14.73 -11.15
C ARG A 753 -17.62 -13.29 -11.12
N ASN A 754 -17.45 -12.64 -9.98
CA ASN A 754 -17.91 -11.26 -9.80
C ASN A 754 -16.97 -10.22 -10.44
N THR A 755 -15.66 -10.48 -10.50
CA THR A 755 -14.72 -9.66 -11.29
C THR A 755 -14.68 -10.20 -12.71
N ILE A 756 -15.34 -9.54 -13.66
CA ILE A 756 -15.40 -9.96 -15.07
C ILE A 756 -14.05 -9.73 -15.75
N TYR A 757 -13.44 -8.57 -15.50
CA TYR A 757 -12.14 -8.18 -16.06
C TYR A 757 -11.34 -7.33 -15.06
N TRP A 758 -10.04 -7.60 -14.96
CA TRP A 758 -9.09 -6.78 -14.21
C TRP A 758 -7.83 -6.55 -15.02
N ASN A 759 -7.43 -5.29 -15.17
CA ASN A 759 -6.16 -4.93 -15.75
C ASN A 759 -5.49 -3.82 -14.93
N PRO A 760 -4.36 -4.11 -14.25
CA PRO A 760 -3.65 -3.11 -13.44
C PRO A 760 -2.83 -2.14 -14.31
N TYR A 761 -2.60 -2.40 -15.58
CA TYR A 761 -1.74 -1.57 -16.43
C TYR A 761 -2.44 -1.19 -17.73
N VAL A 762 -3.26 -0.14 -17.65
CA VAL A 762 -3.91 0.50 -18.79
C VAL A 762 -3.20 1.83 -19.07
N HIS A 763 -2.32 1.83 -20.07
CA HIS A 763 -1.52 2.99 -20.44
C HIS A 763 -1.96 3.52 -21.80
N PRO A 764 -2.45 4.77 -21.88
CA PRO A 764 -2.69 5.43 -23.15
C PRO A 764 -1.40 5.50 -23.97
N ASP A 765 -1.52 5.29 -25.28
CA ASP A 765 -0.41 5.37 -26.22
C ASP A 765 0.05 6.83 -26.46
N LYS A 766 0.95 7.04 -27.43
CA LYS A 766 1.44 8.38 -27.79
C LYS A 766 0.34 9.31 -28.32
N THR A 767 -0.80 8.78 -28.76
CA THR A 767 -1.99 9.53 -29.19
C THR A 767 -2.96 9.81 -28.04
N GLY A 768 -2.63 9.32 -26.84
CA GLY A 768 -3.43 9.47 -25.64
C GLY A 768 -4.65 8.55 -25.63
N ASN A 769 -4.64 7.44 -26.38
CA ASN A 769 -5.75 6.49 -26.42
C ASN A 769 -5.26 5.06 -26.13
N VAL A 770 -6.15 4.22 -25.59
CA VAL A 770 -5.91 2.78 -25.44
C VAL A 770 -7.25 2.06 -25.49
N THR A 771 -7.30 0.93 -26.18
CA THR A 771 -8.47 0.06 -26.22
C THR A 771 -8.15 -1.24 -25.52
N VAL A 772 -9.03 -1.65 -24.61
CA VAL A 772 -8.99 -2.97 -23.97
C VAL A 772 -10.21 -3.77 -24.40
N SER A 773 -10.09 -5.09 -24.44
CA SER A 773 -11.20 -5.95 -24.80
C SER A 773 -11.22 -7.22 -23.96
N PHE A 774 -12.42 -7.68 -23.65
CA PHE A 774 -12.67 -8.88 -22.85
C PHE A 774 -14.05 -9.45 -23.16
N ASP A 775 -14.27 -10.72 -22.82
CA ASP A 775 -15.56 -11.39 -22.99
C ASP A 775 -16.43 -11.22 -21.74
N ASN A 776 -17.73 -10.99 -21.94
CA ASN A 776 -18.67 -10.84 -20.85
C ASN A 776 -19.03 -12.17 -20.16
N THR A 777 -19.64 -12.06 -18.98
CA THR A 777 -20.23 -13.19 -18.25
C THR A 777 -21.40 -13.84 -19.02
N LYS A 778 -21.72 -15.09 -18.65
CA LYS A 778 -22.92 -15.81 -19.11
C LYS A 778 -24.20 -15.32 -18.46
N VAL A 779 -24.09 -14.55 -17.39
CA VAL A 779 -25.21 -14.12 -16.55
C VAL A 779 -25.70 -12.75 -16.98
N GLU A 780 -27.02 -12.59 -17.07
CA GLU A 780 -27.64 -11.30 -17.30
C GLU A 780 -27.46 -10.42 -16.05
N THR A 781 -26.85 -9.26 -16.21
CA THR A 781 -26.55 -8.37 -15.10
C THR A 781 -26.31 -6.94 -15.55
N LYS A 782 -26.26 -6.02 -14.59
CA LYS A 782 -25.66 -4.70 -14.76
C LYS A 782 -24.18 -4.81 -14.39
N VAL A 783 -23.33 -4.24 -15.23
CA VAL A 783 -21.88 -4.27 -15.04
C VAL A 783 -21.40 -2.87 -14.67
N LYS A 784 -20.54 -2.79 -13.65
CA LYS A 784 -19.78 -1.60 -13.31
C LYS A 784 -18.41 -1.69 -13.96
N VAL A 785 -17.99 -0.60 -14.60
CA VAL A 785 -16.61 -0.41 -15.05
C VAL A 785 -16.01 0.74 -14.26
N ASP A 786 -14.91 0.47 -13.57
CA ASP A 786 -14.20 1.42 -12.72
C ASP A 786 -12.76 1.60 -13.20
N LEU A 787 -12.41 2.84 -13.55
CA LEU A 787 -11.09 3.25 -13.98
C LEU A 787 -10.51 4.20 -12.95
N GLU A 788 -9.42 3.78 -12.31
CA GLU A 788 -8.64 4.63 -11.44
C GLU A 788 -7.20 4.75 -11.92
N GLY A 789 -6.59 5.92 -11.74
CA GLY A 789 -5.16 6.07 -11.94
C GLY A 789 -4.66 7.50 -11.81
N ILE A 790 -3.44 7.72 -12.28
CA ILE A 790 -2.76 9.00 -12.13
C ILE A 790 -2.04 9.40 -13.41
N THR A 791 -2.08 10.69 -13.74
CA THR A 791 -1.30 11.24 -14.85
C THR A 791 0.18 11.37 -14.46
N ALA A 792 1.07 11.47 -15.46
CA ALA A 792 2.49 11.71 -15.21
C ALA A 792 2.76 13.03 -14.46
N SER A 793 1.82 13.98 -14.49
CA SER A 793 1.89 15.25 -13.73
C SER A 793 1.25 15.17 -12.33
N GLY A 794 0.88 13.97 -11.86
CA GLY A 794 0.35 13.76 -10.51
C GLY A 794 -1.13 14.08 -10.32
N ILE A 795 -1.93 14.12 -11.38
CA ILE A 795 -3.39 14.35 -11.30
C ILE A 795 -4.08 13.00 -11.12
N PRO A 796 -4.72 12.72 -9.97
CA PRO A 796 -5.49 11.50 -9.78
C PRO A 796 -6.81 11.55 -10.56
N VAL A 797 -7.23 10.40 -11.07
CA VAL A 797 -8.40 10.26 -11.95
C VAL A 797 -9.22 9.07 -11.52
N VAL A 798 -10.54 9.29 -11.45
CA VAL A 798 -11.56 8.25 -11.29
C VAL A 798 -12.60 8.43 -12.40
N LYS A 799 -12.96 7.35 -13.09
CA LYS A 799 -14.07 7.31 -14.05
C LYS A 799 -14.83 6.02 -13.88
N LYS A 800 -16.15 6.14 -13.70
CA LYS A 800 -17.08 5.02 -13.63
C LYS A 800 -18.08 5.10 -14.77
N PHE A 801 -18.44 3.96 -15.35
CA PHE A 801 -19.63 3.84 -16.18
C PHE A 801 -20.28 2.46 -16.02
N TYR A 802 -21.50 2.34 -16.53
CA TYR A 802 -22.28 1.12 -16.42
C TYR A 802 -22.85 0.71 -17.78
N TYR A 803 -22.93 -0.60 -18.01
CA TYR A 803 -23.63 -1.20 -19.15
C TYR A 803 -24.43 -2.42 -18.69
N THR A 804 -25.26 -2.98 -19.57
CA THR A 804 -26.06 -4.18 -19.25
C THR A 804 -25.72 -5.37 -20.13
N ILE A 805 -25.82 -6.57 -19.56
CA ILE A 805 -25.78 -7.84 -20.28
C ILE A 805 -27.20 -8.42 -20.27
N LYS A 806 -27.78 -8.60 -21.46
CA LYS A 806 -29.17 -9.08 -21.66
C LYS A 806 -29.27 -9.92 -22.94
N LYS A 807 -30.16 -10.91 -22.96
CA LYS A 807 -30.35 -11.82 -24.10
C LYS A 807 -30.95 -11.15 -25.33
#